data_AF-A0A803VK97-F1
#
_entry.id   AF-A0A803VK97-F1
#
_cell.length_a   1.000
_cell.length_b   1.000
_cell.length_c   1.000
_cell.angle_alpha   90.00
_cell.angle_beta   90.00
_cell.angle_gamma   90.00
#
_symmetry.space_group_name_H-M   'P 1'
#
loop_
_entity.id
_entity.type
_entity.pdbx_description
1 polymer ?
#
loop_
_entity_poly.entity_id
_entity_poly.type
_entity_poly.pdbx_seq_one_letter_code
_entity_poly.pdbx_strand_id
1 'polypeptide(L)'
;MAVRRRQRLGPGGGRALLGAVLLCVWWRAAAERLRYAIPEELGRGSLVGPLARDLGLSADELPARKLQVASAGKKQLNYFSVNEENGNLYVNERLDREEMCGDSATCSISFEVLVHNPLNIFHVEVEIQDVNDNAPRFLKENIHFEIIESTPPGARFSVGVADDADVGSNSLQGYELGTNEHFAVEVKDSQDGSKFAELVLRRALDRESESNPPRTGTAQLWINVTDANDNPPVFAQDRFRVSLREDAVPGSTVLNVSASDADAGTNARITYGFGKMPIKVLQKFMVNSESGTISLQEELDFETTRGYVLLVEARDGGGLVAHCKVEVEVLDVNDNPPEITVLSLSSPVPEDSPVGTVVALLKVNDPDSGENGQVSCELSGEAPLSIVASPGGSYKVVTAGALDREQASEHRVSVVARDRGRPALWSSTELVLEVSDVNDNAPVFEEAAYSAYVAENNAAGALVVRVQARDADAGANGRVSYWLAGGSAGAAGAAPLVSVEARSGALYAQRSLDYEQCREFWVAVRAQDGGAPARSSTATVRVFVLDRNDNAPRVLWPAAGAAAAFEVVPRSAEAGYLVAKVVAVDADAGRNAWLSYELVQASEPALFRVGLHSGEVRTARAVSERDAAKQRVVAVVKDHGQPALSATATLHVVLAESLQEALPELSDRDAVSELMSDVNLILVVSLSIVSLLFVSTVIFVFFFKFRQSRKPPIFITSDKELYSTLGSKAPYNYCSTEGTFLFPAATGFSGASVESGKC
;
A
#
# COMPACT_ATOMS: atom_id res chain seq x y z
N MET A 1 60.99 -39.45 76.06
CA MET A 1 61.89 -38.46 75.42
C MET A 1 61.34 -37.08 75.81
N ALA A 2 61.96 -36.17 76.56
CA ALA A 2 63.36 -35.85 76.93
C ALA A 2 64.08 -34.86 75.99
N VAL A 3 64.09 -33.56 76.37
CA VAL A 3 64.95 -32.38 75.99
C VAL A 3 64.36 -31.18 76.79
N ARG A 4 64.97 -30.56 77.83
CA ARG A 4 66.11 -29.59 77.92
C ARG A 4 65.90 -28.34 77.03
N ARG A 5 66.14 -27.06 77.37
CA ARG A 5 66.75 -26.26 78.49
C ARG A 5 66.20 -24.79 78.34
N ARG A 6 66.54 -23.70 79.07
CA ARG A 6 67.61 -23.32 80.04
C ARG A 6 67.10 -22.22 81.03
N GLN A 7 67.94 -21.79 81.97
CA GLN A 7 67.73 -20.82 83.07
C GLN A 7 68.11 -19.35 82.75
N ARG A 8 67.59 -18.39 83.55
CA ARG A 8 68.24 -17.22 84.23
C ARG A 8 67.19 -16.59 85.19
N LEU A 9 67.35 -16.43 86.52
CA LEU A 9 68.14 -15.43 87.30
C LEU A 9 67.99 -13.99 86.77
N GLY A 10 67.65 -12.93 87.52
CA GLY A 10 67.59 -12.59 88.97
C GLY A 10 67.97 -11.08 89.13
N PRO A 11 68.07 -10.39 90.31
CA PRO A 11 67.81 -10.79 91.71
C PRO A 11 67.10 -9.71 92.62
N GLY A 12 66.92 -10.00 93.93
CA GLY A 12 66.73 -9.03 95.04
C GLY A 12 65.27 -8.62 95.39
N GLY A 13 64.85 -8.36 96.65
CA GLY A 13 65.47 -8.47 97.99
C GLY A 13 64.84 -7.43 98.97
N GLY A 14 64.62 -7.63 100.28
CA GLY A 14 64.84 -8.74 101.24
C GLY A 14 64.56 -8.28 102.71
N ARG A 15 64.86 -9.11 103.74
CA ARG A 15 64.72 -8.88 105.22
C ARG A 15 63.27 -8.86 105.79
N ALA A 16 62.97 -9.19 107.06
CA ALA A 16 63.67 -9.84 108.21
C ALA A 16 62.58 -10.33 109.23
N LEU A 17 62.69 -11.48 109.95
CA LEU A 17 63.28 -11.67 111.31
C LEU A 17 62.86 -10.58 112.34
N LEU A 18 62.41 -10.81 113.58
CA LEU A 18 62.38 -11.93 114.57
C LEU A 18 61.08 -11.80 115.44
N GLY A 19 60.73 -12.62 116.44
CA GLY A 19 61.39 -13.71 117.19
C GLY A 19 60.43 -14.31 118.24
N ALA A 20 60.92 -15.02 119.27
CA ALA A 20 60.08 -15.78 120.21
C ALA A 20 60.50 -15.66 121.70
N VAL A 21 59.63 -16.18 122.58
CA VAL A 21 59.83 -16.47 124.03
C VAL A 21 59.74 -15.28 125.02
N LEU A 22 58.53 -15.07 125.54
CA LEU A 22 58.16 -14.60 126.90
C LEU A 22 56.67 -14.95 127.10
N LEU A 23 56.12 -15.29 128.27
CA LEU A 23 56.60 -15.95 129.49
C LEU A 23 55.32 -16.44 130.22
N CYS A 24 55.40 -17.40 131.14
CA CYS A 24 54.20 -17.95 131.80
C CYS A 24 53.48 -16.96 132.74
N VAL A 25 52.25 -17.37 133.13
CA VAL A 25 51.37 -16.79 134.16
C VAL A 25 50.66 -15.49 133.75
N TRP A 26 49.34 -15.58 133.53
CA TRP A 26 48.28 -14.80 134.20
C TRP A 26 46.91 -15.24 133.63
N TRP A 27 46.38 -16.39 134.09
CA TRP A 27 44.96 -16.67 133.90
C TRP A 27 44.15 -15.67 134.74
N ARG A 28 43.27 -14.92 134.08
CA ARG A 28 42.15 -14.20 134.71
C ARG A 28 40.90 -14.52 133.92
N ALA A 29 39.78 -14.69 134.62
CA ALA A 29 38.55 -15.21 134.04
C ALA A 29 38.01 -14.30 132.92
N ALA A 30 37.72 -14.90 131.78
CA ALA A 30 36.59 -14.43 130.97
C ALA A 30 35.30 -14.76 131.74
N ALA A 31 34.30 -13.88 131.70
CA ALA A 31 32.98 -14.25 132.19
C ALA A 31 32.37 -15.28 131.22
N GLU A 32 32.05 -16.47 131.73
CA GLU A 32 31.43 -17.52 130.92
C GLU A 32 30.02 -17.10 130.51
N ARG A 33 29.85 -16.80 129.21
CA ARG A 33 28.53 -16.69 128.58
C ARG A 33 28.09 -18.09 128.17
N LEU A 34 26.93 -18.50 128.67
CA LEU A 34 26.31 -19.74 128.23
C LEU A 34 25.67 -19.51 126.87
N ARG A 35 26.00 -20.35 125.90
CA ARG A 35 25.47 -20.28 124.54
C ARG A 35 24.71 -21.54 124.19
N TYR A 36 23.47 -21.35 123.75
CA TYR A 36 22.66 -22.39 123.15
C TYR A 36 22.34 -22.00 121.71
N ALA A 37 22.24 -22.97 120.82
CA ALA A 37 21.72 -22.77 119.48
C ALA A 37 20.53 -23.72 119.31
N ILE A 38 19.43 -23.17 118.83
CA ILE A 38 18.18 -23.92 118.57
C ILE A 38 17.62 -23.50 117.23
N PRO A 39 16.96 -24.40 116.48
CA PRO A 39 16.05 -23.97 115.43
C PRO A 39 14.95 -23.09 116.02
N GLU A 40 14.42 -22.20 115.20
CA GLU A 40 13.11 -21.63 115.41
C GLU A 40 11.99 -22.66 115.24
N GLU A 41 10.73 -22.23 115.22
CA GLU A 41 9.54 -23.10 115.10
C GLU A 41 9.38 -24.20 116.15
N LEU A 42 10.24 -24.19 117.18
CA LEU A 42 10.17 -25.11 118.30
C LEU A 42 8.88 -24.90 119.09
N GLY A 43 8.03 -25.94 119.08
CA GLY A 43 6.79 -25.97 119.84
C GLY A 43 7.01 -25.72 121.34
N ARG A 44 6.05 -25.03 121.96
CA ARG A 44 6.07 -24.69 123.39
C ARG A 44 6.34 -25.92 124.26
N GLY A 45 7.36 -25.84 125.12
CA GLY A 45 7.86 -26.95 125.94
C GLY A 45 9.07 -27.68 125.35
N SER A 46 9.58 -27.25 124.19
CA SER A 46 10.84 -27.77 123.63
C SER A 46 12.04 -27.44 124.52
N LEU A 47 12.94 -28.41 124.72
CA LEU A 47 14.17 -28.25 125.53
C LEU A 47 15.22 -27.46 124.75
N VAL A 48 15.65 -26.31 125.30
CA VAL A 48 16.74 -25.48 124.75
C VAL A 48 18.10 -25.99 125.24
N GLY A 49 18.19 -26.33 126.53
CA GLY A 49 19.44 -26.85 127.10
C GLY A 49 19.36 -27.12 128.60
N PRO A 50 20.26 -27.97 129.15
CA PRO A 50 20.27 -28.32 130.56
C PRO A 50 21.01 -27.27 131.40
N LEU A 51 20.45 -26.06 131.39
CA LEU A 51 20.98 -24.83 131.99
C LEU A 51 21.61 -25.03 133.38
N ALA A 52 20.91 -25.65 134.33
CA ALA A 52 21.45 -25.89 135.68
C ALA A 52 22.76 -26.71 135.67
N ARG A 53 22.81 -27.79 134.89
CA ARG A 53 24.01 -28.65 134.78
C ARG A 53 25.17 -27.88 134.16
N ASP A 54 24.88 -27.09 133.13
CA ASP A 54 25.88 -26.34 132.38
C ASP A 54 26.36 -25.09 133.17
N LEU A 55 25.55 -24.60 134.13
CA LEU A 55 25.93 -23.67 135.19
C LEU A 55 26.63 -24.33 136.40
N GLY A 56 26.94 -25.63 136.32
CA GLY A 56 27.65 -26.37 137.37
C GLY A 56 26.84 -26.65 138.64
N LEU A 57 25.51 -26.55 138.58
CA LEU A 57 24.62 -26.82 139.71
C LEU A 57 24.24 -28.31 139.77
N SER A 58 24.27 -28.91 140.96
CA SER A 58 23.80 -30.29 141.14
C SER A 58 22.29 -30.34 141.41
N ALA A 59 21.64 -31.45 141.05
CA ALA A 59 20.18 -31.61 141.13
C ALA A 59 19.62 -31.40 142.55
N ASP A 60 20.37 -31.83 143.57
CA ASP A 60 20.00 -31.71 144.98
C ASP A 60 19.95 -30.25 145.47
N GLU A 61 20.58 -29.31 144.75
CA GLU A 61 20.70 -27.90 145.14
C GLU A 61 19.63 -26.98 144.52
N LEU A 62 18.95 -27.42 143.46
CA LEU A 62 18.05 -26.57 142.66
C LEU A 62 16.90 -25.95 143.49
N PRO A 63 16.20 -26.70 144.38
CA PRO A 63 15.12 -26.13 145.20
C PRO A 63 15.59 -25.04 146.17
N ALA A 64 16.86 -25.06 146.58
CA ALA A 64 17.46 -24.07 147.46
C ALA A 64 17.98 -22.83 146.71
N ARG A 65 18.38 -23.01 145.43
CA ARG A 65 19.06 -22.00 144.61
C ARG A 65 18.13 -21.19 143.69
N LYS A 66 16.88 -21.62 143.45
CA LYS A 66 15.82 -20.85 142.74
C LYS A 66 16.31 -20.10 141.48
N LEU A 67 16.46 -20.82 140.37
CA LEU A 67 16.82 -20.22 139.08
C LEU A 67 15.67 -19.34 138.57
N GLN A 68 15.96 -18.09 138.20
CA GLN A 68 14.99 -17.19 137.55
C GLN A 68 15.58 -16.54 136.31
N VAL A 69 14.77 -16.43 135.26
CA VAL A 69 15.13 -15.69 134.03
C VAL A 69 14.79 -14.21 134.22
N ALA A 70 15.73 -13.34 133.91
CA ALA A 70 15.56 -11.89 133.84
C ALA A 70 16.06 -11.36 132.49
N SER A 71 15.46 -10.28 132.00
CA SER A 71 15.98 -9.54 130.85
C SER A 71 15.56 -8.08 130.95
N ALA A 72 16.35 -7.20 130.33
CA ALA A 72 16.03 -5.79 130.18
C ALA A 72 14.78 -5.56 129.28
N GLY A 73 14.51 -6.48 128.35
CA GLY A 73 13.37 -6.41 127.43
C GLY A 73 12.20 -7.31 127.85
N LYS A 74 11.01 -6.73 128.09
CA LYS A 74 9.81 -7.50 128.47
C LYS A 74 9.40 -8.59 127.45
N LYS A 75 9.54 -8.34 126.13
CA LYS A 75 9.28 -9.37 125.10
C LYS A 75 10.21 -10.60 125.26
N GLN A 76 11.47 -10.40 125.65
CA GLN A 76 12.47 -11.49 125.68
C GLN A 76 12.21 -12.52 126.79
N LEU A 77 11.46 -12.14 127.83
CA LEU A 77 11.02 -13.03 128.91
C LEU A 77 9.88 -13.97 128.52
N ASN A 78 9.22 -13.73 127.38
CA ASN A 78 8.14 -14.60 126.91
C ASN A 78 8.65 -15.86 126.21
N TYR A 79 9.76 -15.78 125.48
CA TYR A 79 10.23 -16.88 124.62
C TYR A 79 10.81 -18.06 125.41
N PHE A 80 11.33 -17.83 126.62
CA PHE A 80 12.03 -18.86 127.40
C PHE A 80 11.57 -18.94 128.86
N SER A 81 11.46 -20.17 129.37
CA SER A 81 11.19 -20.46 130.77
C SER A 81 12.21 -21.47 131.31
N VAL A 82 12.46 -21.44 132.63
CA VAL A 82 13.30 -22.43 133.32
C VAL A 82 12.40 -23.25 134.24
N ASN A 83 12.56 -24.57 134.20
CA ASN A 83 11.83 -25.48 135.06
C ASN A 83 12.54 -25.59 136.42
N GLU A 84 11.82 -25.30 137.53
CA GLU A 84 12.41 -25.28 138.87
C GLU A 84 12.82 -26.67 139.41
N GLU A 85 12.24 -27.77 138.89
CA GLU A 85 12.52 -29.14 139.37
C GLU A 85 13.80 -29.73 138.78
N ASN A 86 14.05 -29.50 137.48
CA ASN A 86 15.18 -30.07 136.76
C ASN A 86 16.22 -29.03 136.30
N GLY A 87 15.91 -27.74 136.43
CA GLY A 87 16.81 -26.63 136.11
C GLY A 87 17.10 -26.45 134.62
N ASN A 88 16.35 -27.11 133.74
CA ASN A 88 16.51 -26.99 132.28
C ASN A 88 15.80 -25.74 131.74
N LEU A 89 16.31 -25.21 130.63
CA LEU A 89 15.74 -24.12 129.85
C LEU A 89 14.82 -24.66 128.74
N TYR A 90 13.63 -24.10 128.62
CA TYR A 90 12.58 -24.51 127.68
C TYR A 90 12.02 -23.32 126.89
N VAL A 91 11.51 -23.59 125.69
CA VAL A 91 10.76 -22.62 124.86
C VAL A 91 9.35 -22.43 125.41
N ASN A 92 8.89 -21.18 125.58
CA ASN A 92 7.59 -20.84 126.14
C ASN A 92 6.61 -20.15 125.17
N GLU A 93 7.08 -19.42 124.15
CA GLU A 93 6.27 -18.91 123.04
C GLU A 93 6.95 -19.28 121.71
N ARG A 94 6.20 -19.32 120.59
CA ARG A 94 6.74 -19.65 119.26
C ARG A 94 7.89 -18.68 118.93
N LEU A 95 9.00 -19.23 118.46
CA LEU A 95 10.13 -18.48 117.94
C LEU A 95 9.94 -18.39 116.44
N ASP A 96 9.91 -17.15 115.94
CA ASP A 96 9.62 -16.74 114.57
C ASP A 96 10.70 -15.69 114.24
N ARG A 97 11.72 -16.10 113.48
CA ARG A 97 12.95 -15.32 113.26
C ARG A 97 12.69 -14.15 112.34
N GLU A 98 11.68 -14.26 111.46
CA GLU A 98 11.29 -13.25 110.49
C GLU A 98 10.64 -12.04 111.19
N GLU A 99 9.69 -12.23 112.14
CA GLU A 99 9.18 -11.12 112.97
C GLU A 99 10.26 -10.54 113.89
N MET A 100 11.17 -11.39 114.41
CA MET A 100 12.14 -10.99 115.42
C MET A 100 13.41 -10.30 114.89
N CYS A 101 13.86 -10.70 113.70
CA CYS A 101 15.17 -10.36 113.14
C CYS A 101 15.13 -10.04 111.63
N GLY A 102 14.10 -10.47 110.89
CA GLY A 102 13.99 -10.29 109.44
C GLY A 102 15.21 -10.78 108.67
N ASP A 103 15.60 -10.05 107.63
CA ASP A 103 16.73 -10.32 106.73
C ASP A 103 18.13 -10.33 107.41
N SER A 104 18.21 -10.19 108.74
CA SER A 104 19.45 -10.17 109.49
C SER A 104 20.17 -11.52 109.48
N ALA A 105 21.40 -11.52 108.94
CA ALA A 105 22.30 -12.68 108.86
C ALA A 105 22.69 -13.32 110.22
N THR A 106 22.28 -12.75 111.35
CA THR A 106 22.39 -13.35 112.68
C THR A 106 21.17 -12.99 113.52
N CYS A 107 20.55 -13.97 114.16
CA CYS A 107 19.47 -13.75 115.12
C CYS A 107 19.85 -14.37 116.48
N SER A 108 19.94 -13.55 117.53
CA SER A 108 20.30 -14.03 118.87
C SER A 108 19.53 -13.31 119.97
N ILE A 109 18.94 -14.09 120.87
CA ILE A 109 18.20 -13.61 122.03
C ILE A 109 19.11 -13.73 123.25
N SER A 110 19.51 -12.59 123.83
CA SER A 110 20.29 -12.56 125.06
C SER A 110 19.41 -12.19 126.26
N PHE A 111 19.66 -12.88 127.38
CA PHE A 111 19.00 -12.65 128.66
C PHE A 111 19.92 -13.07 129.81
N GLU A 112 19.46 -12.88 131.05
CA GLU A 112 20.18 -13.18 132.27
C GLU A 112 19.47 -14.27 133.07
N VAL A 113 20.26 -15.12 133.72
CA VAL A 113 19.77 -16.13 134.66
C VAL A 113 20.33 -15.79 136.03
N LEU A 114 19.42 -15.47 136.96
CA LEU A 114 19.69 -15.27 138.36
C LEU A 114 19.68 -16.63 139.07
N VAL A 115 20.76 -16.93 139.79
CA VAL A 115 20.85 -18.04 140.74
C VAL A 115 20.98 -17.43 142.12
N HIS A 116 20.12 -17.81 143.06
CA HIS A 116 20.12 -17.27 144.42
C HIS A 116 20.93 -18.15 145.38
N ASN A 117 21.38 -17.55 146.49
CA ASN A 117 22.02 -18.21 147.63
C ASN A 117 23.25 -19.09 147.30
N PRO A 118 24.42 -18.49 146.93
CA PRO A 118 24.71 -17.06 146.80
C PRO A 118 24.16 -16.46 145.51
N LEU A 119 23.91 -15.15 145.49
CA LEU A 119 23.37 -14.46 144.31
C LEU A 119 24.44 -14.33 143.22
N ASN A 120 24.25 -15.06 142.12
CA ASN A 120 25.04 -14.98 140.89
C ASN A 120 24.14 -14.63 139.70
N ILE A 121 24.72 -13.95 138.70
CA ILE A 121 24.08 -13.64 137.41
C ILE A 121 24.90 -14.29 136.30
N PHE A 122 24.23 -15.03 135.42
CA PHE A 122 24.84 -15.61 134.22
C PHE A 122 24.16 -15.04 132.98
N HIS A 123 24.94 -14.58 132.01
CA HIS A 123 24.42 -14.16 130.71
C HIS A 123 24.24 -15.39 129.82
N VAL A 124 23.02 -15.61 129.35
CA VAL A 124 22.66 -16.67 128.39
C VAL A 124 22.34 -16.02 127.06
N GLU A 125 22.88 -16.58 125.99
CA GLU A 125 22.73 -16.11 124.62
C GLU A 125 22.24 -17.29 123.78
N VAL A 126 20.98 -17.22 123.33
CA VAL A 126 20.34 -18.25 122.51
C VAL A 126 20.35 -17.78 121.06
N GLU A 127 21.15 -18.44 120.24
CA GLU A 127 21.20 -18.26 118.79
C GLU A 127 20.01 -18.98 118.17
N ILE A 128 19.22 -18.26 117.38
CA ILE A 128 18.05 -18.77 116.67
C ILE A 128 18.50 -19.13 115.27
N GLN A 129 18.44 -20.43 114.95
CA GLN A 129 18.83 -20.99 113.67
C GLN A 129 17.62 -20.98 112.74
N ASP A 130 17.87 -20.39 111.56
CA ASP A 130 16.95 -20.28 110.43
C ASP A 130 16.40 -21.66 110.00
N VAL A 131 15.07 -21.77 109.90
CA VAL A 131 14.36 -22.96 109.41
C VAL A 131 13.64 -22.62 108.12
N ASN A 132 13.77 -23.47 107.10
CA ASN A 132 13.08 -23.29 105.82
C ASN A 132 11.56 -23.51 105.96
N ASP A 133 10.83 -22.45 106.30
CA ASP A 133 9.37 -22.43 106.45
C ASP A 133 8.67 -21.45 105.49
N ASN A 134 9.41 -20.47 104.92
CA ASN A 134 8.93 -19.65 103.82
C ASN A 134 9.22 -20.34 102.46
N ALA A 135 8.50 -19.88 101.43
CA ALA A 135 8.64 -20.38 100.07
C ALA A 135 8.83 -19.21 99.09
N PRO A 136 9.84 -19.26 98.19
CA PRO A 136 10.08 -18.21 97.20
C PRO A 136 8.83 -17.86 96.38
N ARG A 137 8.48 -16.57 96.35
CA ARG A 137 7.29 -16.04 95.66
C ARG A 137 7.66 -15.00 94.61
N PHE A 138 7.04 -15.06 93.44
CA PHE A 138 7.18 -14.00 92.44
C PHE A 138 6.18 -12.87 92.69
N LEU A 139 6.60 -11.62 92.50
CA LEU A 139 5.74 -10.43 92.56
C LEU A 139 4.64 -10.39 91.47
N LYS A 140 4.71 -11.28 90.48
CA LYS A 140 3.72 -11.47 89.41
C LYS A 140 3.59 -12.95 89.08
N GLU A 141 2.37 -13.48 89.07
CA GLU A 141 2.08 -14.88 88.74
C GLU A 141 2.28 -15.21 87.25
N ASN A 142 2.15 -14.20 86.37
CA ASN A 142 2.33 -14.33 84.93
C ASN A 142 3.26 -13.23 84.42
N ILE A 143 4.32 -13.62 83.71
CA ILE A 143 5.34 -12.72 83.16
C ILE A 143 5.19 -12.76 81.64
N HIS A 144 5.01 -11.59 81.03
CA HIS A 144 4.79 -11.46 79.59
C HIS A 144 5.97 -10.73 78.95
N PHE A 145 6.50 -11.27 77.86
CA PHE A 145 7.49 -10.62 77.01
C PHE A 145 6.97 -10.55 75.57
N GLU A 146 7.13 -9.39 74.94
CA GLU A 146 7.02 -9.23 73.49
C GLU A 146 8.44 -9.18 72.95
N ILE A 147 8.78 -10.13 72.06
CA ILE A 147 10.15 -10.29 71.54
C ILE A 147 10.07 -10.36 70.02
N ILE A 148 10.72 -9.42 69.33
CA ILE A 148 10.83 -9.46 67.88
C ILE A 148 11.73 -10.60 67.43
N GLU A 149 11.34 -11.36 66.41
CA GLU A 149 12.04 -12.62 66.09
C GLU A 149 13.48 -12.43 65.58
N SER A 150 13.71 -11.31 64.89
CA SER A 150 15.03 -10.82 64.49
C SER A 150 15.97 -10.44 65.66
N THR A 151 15.55 -10.68 66.92
CA THR A 151 16.42 -10.57 68.10
C THR A 151 17.58 -11.57 67.99
N PRO A 152 18.85 -11.11 68.06
CA PRO A 152 20.00 -12.00 67.95
C PRO A 152 20.17 -12.90 69.19
N PRO A 153 20.58 -14.17 69.02
CA PRO A 153 20.99 -15.04 70.13
C PRO A 153 22.04 -14.37 71.02
N GLY A 154 21.88 -14.51 72.33
CA GLY A 154 22.64 -13.79 73.36
C GLY A 154 21.93 -12.57 73.95
N ALA A 155 20.78 -12.16 73.40
CA ALA A 155 19.89 -11.18 74.02
C ALA A 155 19.40 -11.64 75.41
N ARG A 156 19.16 -10.67 76.31
CA ARG A 156 18.90 -10.88 77.74
C ARG A 156 17.66 -10.08 78.17
N PHE A 157 16.71 -10.75 78.82
CA PHE A 157 15.46 -10.17 79.32
C PHE A 157 15.37 -10.39 80.83
N SER A 158 15.13 -9.33 81.61
CA SER A 158 15.04 -9.46 83.07
C SER A 158 13.69 -10.05 83.48
N VAL A 159 13.70 -11.24 84.07
CA VAL A 159 12.49 -11.94 84.56
C VAL A 159 12.00 -11.32 85.86
N GLY A 160 12.87 -10.60 86.57
CA GLY A 160 12.62 -10.04 87.90
C GLY A 160 13.30 -10.86 89.00
N VAL A 161 12.78 -10.70 90.21
CA VAL A 161 13.31 -11.33 91.43
C VAL A 161 12.17 -12.08 92.12
N ALA A 162 12.44 -13.30 92.59
CA ALA A 162 11.59 -13.98 93.56
C ALA A 162 11.97 -13.51 94.97
N ASP A 163 10.95 -13.20 95.76
CA ASP A 163 11.03 -12.71 97.12
C ASP A 163 10.94 -13.90 98.08
N ASP A 164 11.80 -13.92 99.10
CA ASP A 164 11.96 -15.04 100.04
C ASP A 164 12.51 -14.50 101.36
N ALA A 165 11.96 -14.95 102.49
CA ALA A 165 12.19 -14.33 103.81
C ALA A 165 13.23 -15.07 104.67
N ASP A 166 13.46 -16.34 104.37
CA ASP A 166 14.53 -17.15 104.96
C ASP A 166 15.91 -16.56 104.61
N VAL A 167 16.95 -16.93 105.36
CA VAL A 167 18.29 -16.34 105.24
C VAL A 167 19.38 -17.40 105.06
N GLY A 168 20.42 -17.05 104.28
CA GLY A 168 21.63 -17.86 104.14
C GLY A 168 21.52 -19.02 103.15
N SER A 169 21.29 -20.24 103.65
CA SER A 169 21.18 -21.45 102.81
C SER A 169 19.75 -21.81 102.41
N ASN A 170 18.78 -21.28 103.15
CA ASN A 170 17.36 -21.59 102.98
C ASN A 170 16.68 -20.58 102.04
N SER A 171 17.17 -19.33 102.05
CA SER A 171 16.82 -18.29 101.08
C SER A 171 17.05 -18.72 99.63
N LEU A 172 16.41 -18.03 98.69
CA LEU A 172 16.50 -18.26 97.24
C LEU A 172 17.91 -18.56 96.69
N GLN A 173 18.22 -19.85 96.53
CA GLN A 173 19.52 -20.31 96.04
C GLN A 173 19.69 -20.19 94.51
N GLY A 174 18.60 -20.19 93.74
CA GLY A 174 18.66 -20.13 92.27
C GLY A 174 17.28 -20.18 91.59
N TYR A 175 17.30 -20.21 90.26
CA TYR A 175 16.11 -20.28 89.40
C TYR A 175 16.29 -21.38 88.35
N GLU A 176 15.23 -22.13 88.07
CA GLU A 176 15.19 -23.11 86.98
C GLU A 176 14.10 -22.73 85.96
N LEU A 177 14.30 -23.14 84.70
CA LEU A 177 13.36 -22.92 83.60
C LEU A 177 13.01 -24.28 82.98
N GLY A 178 11.74 -24.48 82.63
CA GLY A 178 11.30 -25.68 81.90
C GLY A 178 12.06 -25.85 80.58
N THR A 179 12.42 -27.08 80.24
CA THR A 179 13.25 -27.39 79.07
C THR A 179 12.59 -26.95 77.76
N ASN A 180 13.22 -26.01 77.04
CA ASN A 180 12.90 -25.65 75.66
C ASN A 180 14.20 -25.47 74.84
N GLU A 181 14.09 -25.25 73.52
CA GLU A 181 15.26 -25.11 72.64
C GLU A 181 15.72 -23.66 72.38
N HIS A 182 14.91 -22.66 72.72
CA HIS A 182 15.12 -21.26 72.33
C HIS A 182 15.68 -20.39 73.45
N PHE A 183 15.40 -20.67 74.72
CA PHE A 183 15.76 -19.85 75.86
C PHE A 183 16.42 -20.66 76.99
N ALA A 184 17.32 -20.02 77.73
CA ALA A 184 17.85 -20.52 79.00
C ALA A 184 17.78 -19.43 80.07
N VAL A 185 17.61 -19.81 81.33
CA VAL A 185 17.81 -18.86 82.44
C VAL A 185 19.29 -18.78 82.81
N GLU A 186 19.81 -17.56 82.96
CA GLU A 186 21.09 -17.29 83.60
C GLU A 186 20.83 -16.52 84.90
N VAL A 187 21.25 -17.10 86.03
CA VAL A 187 21.15 -16.48 87.35
C VAL A 187 22.35 -15.58 87.59
N LYS A 188 22.12 -14.39 88.16
CA LYS A 188 23.17 -13.44 88.55
C LYS A 188 22.97 -12.98 89.98
N ASP A 189 24.09 -12.70 90.64
CA ASP A 189 24.12 -12.05 91.95
C ASP A 189 24.03 -10.52 91.78
N SER A 190 23.18 -9.88 92.57
CA SER A 190 23.11 -8.42 92.72
C SER A 190 24.25 -7.89 93.59
N GLN A 191 24.44 -6.56 93.60
CA GLN A 191 25.42 -5.90 94.48
C GLN A 191 25.13 -6.14 95.97
N ASP A 192 23.86 -6.35 96.31
CA ASP A 192 23.36 -6.60 97.67
C ASP A 192 23.35 -8.09 98.04
N GLY A 193 23.85 -8.98 97.16
CA GLY A 193 23.92 -10.43 97.37
C GLY A 193 22.65 -11.22 96.99
N SER A 194 21.54 -10.55 96.72
CA SER A 194 20.29 -11.17 96.22
C SER A 194 20.43 -11.70 94.79
N LYS A 195 19.75 -12.81 94.45
CA LYS A 195 19.85 -13.45 93.14
C LYS A 195 18.69 -13.05 92.21
N PHE A 196 19.01 -12.70 90.97
CA PHE A 196 18.02 -12.38 89.93
C PHE A 196 18.20 -13.22 88.66
N ALA A 197 17.13 -13.37 87.90
CA ALA A 197 17.09 -14.20 86.69
C ALA A 197 17.05 -13.34 85.41
N GLU A 198 17.97 -13.62 84.49
CA GLU A 198 17.88 -13.18 83.10
C GLU A 198 17.48 -14.36 82.21
N LEU A 199 16.43 -14.18 81.41
CA LEU A 199 16.12 -15.06 80.30
C LEU A 199 17.06 -14.72 79.14
N VAL A 200 17.81 -15.71 78.67
CA VAL A 200 18.82 -15.54 77.61
C VAL A 200 18.41 -16.33 76.37
N LEU A 201 18.28 -15.64 75.25
CA LEU A 201 17.95 -16.24 73.96
C LEU A 201 19.16 -17.07 73.46
N ARG A 202 18.97 -18.36 73.19
CA ARG A 202 20.01 -19.33 72.78
C ARG A 202 19.97 -19.68 71.30
N ARG A 203 18.80 -19.65 70.67
CA ARG A 203 18.57 -19.79 69.22
C ARG A 203 17.80 -18.59 68.70
N ALA A 204 17.78 -18.39 67.38
CA ALA A 204 16.86 -17.42 66.79
C ALA A 204 15.40 -17.81 67.10
N LEU A 205 14.51 -16.83 67.01
CA LEU A 205 13.06 -17.06 66.98
C LEU A 205 12.60 -17.06 65.51
N ASP A 206 11.40 -17.59 65.30
CA ASP A 206 10.76 -17.84 64.00
C ASP A 206 9.26 -17.98 64.29
N ARG A 207 8.45 -16.99 63.89
CA ARG A 207 7.01 -16.89 64.19
C ARG A 207 6.19 -17.75 63.22
N GLU A 208 6.72 -18.05 62.05
CA GLU A 208 6.09 -18.89 61.01
C GLU A 208 6.07 -20.37 61.43
N SER A 209 7.07 -20.79 62.23
CA SER A 209 7.28 -22.16 62.66
C SER A 209 6.45 -22.59 63.89
N GLU A 210 6.26 -21.73 64.89
CA GLU A 210 5.60 -22.12 66.17
C GLU A 210 4.07 -22.02 66.15
N SER A 211 3.38 -23.09 65.74
CA SER A 211 1.91 -23.20 65.87
C SER A 211 1.45 -23.94 67.15
N ASN A 212 0.81 -23.20 68.08
CA ASN A 212 -0.01 -23.67 69.21
C ASN A 212 0.65 -24.57 70.30
N PRO A 213 1.24 -23.99 71.37
CA PRO A 213 1.59 -24.73 72.58
C PRO A 213 0.37 -25.07 73.47
N PRO A 214 0.31 -26.26 74.11
CA PRO A 214 -0.76 -26.65 75.02
C PRO A 214 -0.65 -26.02 76.42
N ARG A 215 -1.77 -25.94 77.15
CA ARG A 215 -1.85 -25.28 78.48
C ARG A 215 -1.51 -26.23 79.65
N THR A 216 -0.52 -25.85 80.46
CA THR A 216 -0.23 -26.40 81.81
C THR A 216 0.17 -25.28 82.78
N GLY A 217 -0.01 -25.48 84.09
CA GLY A 217 0.06 -24.42 85.11
C GLY A 217 1.18 -24.55 86.14
N THR A 218 2.20 -23.70 85.99
CA THR A 218 3.03 -23.04 87.02
C THR A 218 3.24 -21.59 86.55
N ALA A 219 3.84 -20.68 87.34
CA ALA A 219 3.94 -19.25 87.01
C ALA A 219 4.34 -19.00 85.53
N GLN A 220 3.40 -18.50 84.71
CA GLN A 220 3.50 -18.66 83.27
C GLN A 220 4.31 -17.55 82.62
N LEU A 221 5.39 -17.96 81.95
CA LEU A 221 6.19 -17.10 81.09
C LEU A 221 5.58 -17.10 79.69
N TRP A 222 4.78 -16.07 79.39
CA TRP A 222 4.14 -15.87 78.09
C TRP A 222 5.05 -15.06 77.18
N ILE A 223 5.69 -15.73 76.22
CA ILE A 223 6.51 -15.07 75.19
C ILE A 223 5.64 -14.93 73.94
N ASN A 224 5.33 -13.69 73.59
CA ASN A 224 4.68 -13.34 72.33
C ASN A 224 5.77 -12.97 71.32
N VAL A 225 5.99 -13.82 70.32
CA VAL A 225 6.94 -13.52 69.24
C VAL A 225 6.28 -12.51 68.31
N THR A 226 6.86 -11.32 68.21
CA THR A 226 6.34 -10.24 67.35
C THR A 226 7.02 -10.24 66.00
N ASP A 227 6.20 -10.14 64.97
CA ASP A 227 6.56 -10.17 63.55
C ASP A 227 7.69 -9.19 63.17
N ALA A 228 8.68 -9.69 62.43
CA ALA A 228 9.68 -8.92 61.69
C ALA A 228 9.46 -9.12 60.19
N ASN A 229 9.86 -8.14 59.37
CA ASN A 229 9.70 -8.25 57.92
C ASN A 229 10.91 -8.98 57.31
N ASP A 230 11.02 -10.31 57.44
CA ASP A 230 12.17 -11.08 56.96
C ASP A 230 11.87 -12.13 55.86
N ASN A 231 10.60 -12.45 55.61
CA ASN A 231 10.20 -13.18 54.40
C ASN A 231 9.85 -12.20 53.27
N PRO A 232 10.49 -12.27 52.08
CA PRO A 232 10.07 -11.48 50.93
C PRO A 232 8.85 -12.11 50.23
N PRO A 233 8.02 -11.31 49.52
CA PRO A 233 6.92 -11.83 48.71
C PRO A 233 7.39 -12.89 47.70
N VAL A 234 6.64 -13.98 47.52
CA VAL A 234 6.96 -15.05 46.56
C VAL A 234 5.87 -15.18 45.51
N PHE A 235 6.20 -14.95 44.23
CA PHE A 235 5.29 -15.20 43.11
C PHE A 235 5.06 -16.71 42.89
N ALA A 236 3.84 -17.08 42.48
CA ALA A 236 3.52 -18.48 42.18
C ALA A 236 4.33 -19.09 41.01
N GLN A 237 4.91 -18.27 40.13
CA GLN A 237 5.79 -18.67 39.02
C GLN A 237 6.80 -17.55 38.71
N ASP A 238 8.06 -17.89 38.42
CA ASP A 238 9.09 -16.93 37.97
C ASP A 238 8.73 -16.28 36.62
N ARG A 239 8.01 -17.04 35.77
CA ARG A 239 7.62 -16.61 34.43
C ARG A 239 6.23 -17.12 34.04
N PHE A 240 5.39 -16.18 33.62
CA PHE A 240 4.12 -16.43 32.95
C PHE A 240 4.23 -16.22 31.44
N ARG A 241 3.34 -16.86 30.69
CA ARG A 241 3.14 -16.67 29.24
C ARG A 241 1.66 -16.47 28.96
N VAL A 242 1.35 -15.48 28.12
CA VAL A 242 -0.02 -15.19 27.68
C VAL A 242 0.02 -14.69 26.24
N SER A 243 -0.95 -15.12 25.43
CA SER A 243 -1.11 -14.67 24.05
C SER A 243 -2.36 -13.79 23.97
N LEU A 244 -2.23 -12.58 23.43
CA LEU A 244 -3.26 -11.54 23.42
C LEU A 244 -3.43 -11.01 22.00
N ARG A 245 -4.66 -11.01 21.48
CA ARG A 245 -4.97 -10.42 20.17
C ARG A 245 -4.70 -8.92 20.17
N GLU A 246 -4.30 -8.36 19.04
CA GLU A 246 -4.07 -6.92 18.97
C GLU A 246 -5.36 -6.08 19.01
N ASP A 247 -6.45 -6.64 18.48
CA ASP A 247 -7.82 -6.09 18.58
C ASP A 247 -8.42 -6.12 20.00
N ALA A 248 -7.60 -6.45 21.02
CA ALA A 248 -7.98 -6.38 22.41
C ALA A 248 -8.26 -4.92 22.83
N VAL A 249 -9.52 -4.66 23.18
CA VAL A 249 -9.96 -3.33 23.61
C VAL A 249 -9.19 -2.86 24.86
N PRO A 250 -8.70 -1.60 24.91
CA PRO A 250 -8.13 -1.00 26.12
C PRO A 250 -9.03 -1.14 27.36
N GLY A 251 -8.43 -1.39 28.52
CA GLY A 251 -9.13 -1.78 29.75
C GLY A 251 -9.40 -3.27 29.90
N SER A 252 -9.16 -4.08 28.86
CA SER A 252 -9.21 -5.55 28.96
C SER A 252 -8.16 -6.09 29.94
N THR A 253 -8.49 -7.21 30.60
CA THR A 253 -7.57 -7.91 31.51
C THR A 253 -6.66 -8.85 30.72
N VAL A 254 -5.35 -8.70 30.90
CA VAL A 254 -4.31 -9.50 30.22
C VAL A 254 -3.99 -10.75 31.03
N LEU A 255 -3.68 -10.56 32.33
CA LEU A 255 -3.31 -11.63 33.25
C LEU A 255 -3.53 -11.17 34.69
N ASN A 256 -3.89 -12.08 35.59
CA ASN A 256 -3.83 -11.81 37.03
C ASN A 256 -2.62 -12.54 37.62
N VAL A 257 -1.64 -11.81 38.15
CA VAL A 257 -0.51 -12.39 38.87
C VAL A 257 -0.75 -12.29 40.37
N SER A 258 -0.23 -13.25 41.13
CA SER A 258 -0.27 -13.22 42.58
C SER A 258 1.07 -13.66 43.17
N ALA A 259 1.42 -12.99 44.27
CA ALA A 259 2.45 -13.42 45.20
C ALA A 259 1.82 -13.73 46.56
N SER A 260 2.52 -14.52 47.37
CA SER A 260 2.20 -14.84 48.75
C SER A 260 3.35 -14.43 49.64
N ASP A 261 3.03 -13.89 50.81
CA ASP A 261 3.98 -13.53 51.86
C ASP A 261 3.75 -14.45 53.08
N ALA A 262 4.76 -14.60 53.94
CA ALA A 262 4.71 -15.45 55.13
C ALA A 262 4.66 -14.65 56.45
N ASP A 263 5.06 -13.38 56.41
CA ASP A 263 5.00 -12.46 57.54
C ASP A 263 3.54 -12.15 57.96
N ALA A 264 3.31 -11.27 58.93
CA ALA A 264 1.98 -10.89 59.42
C ALA A 264 1.62 -9.41 59.21
N GLY A 265 0.31 -9.14 59.29
CA GLY A 265 -0.23 -7.78 59.43
C GLY A 265 0.12 -6.85 58.27
N THR A 266 0.98 -5.86 58.52
CA THR A 266 1.45 -4.92 57.49
C THR A 266 2.57 -5.48 56.65
N ASN A 267 3.43 -6.33 57.21
CA ASN A 267 4.60 -6.88 56.51
C ASN A 267 4.09 -7.76 55.37
N ALA A 268 3.16 -8.68 55.69
CA ALA A 268 2.38 -9.49 54.75
C ALA A 268 1.62 -8.73 53.61
N ARG A 269 1.50 -7.39 53.69
CA ARG A 269 0.64 -6.61 52.78
C ARG A 269 1.34 -6.29 51.46
N ILE A 270 1.36 -7.28 50.57
CA ILE A 270 1.87 -7.12 49.21
C ILE A 270 1.15 -5.99 48.46
N THR A 271 1.95 -5.23 47.71
CA THR A 271 1.54 -4.29 46.66
C THR A 271 2.26 -4.63 45.36
N TYR A 272 1.59 -4.42 44.24
CA TYR A 272 2.10 -4.76 42.90
C TYR A 272 2.47 -3.51 42.09
N GLY A 273 3.50 -3.63 41.26
CA GLY A 273 3.95 -2.59 40.35
C GLY A 273 4.74 -3.14 39.17
N PHE A 274 5.17 -2.28 38.26
CA PHE A 274 6.17 -2.65 37.26
C PHE A 274 7.57 -2.26 37.72
N GLY A 275 8.53 -3.15 37.49
CA GLY A 275 9.94 -2.85 37.63
C GLY A 275 10.44 -1.91 36.52
N LYS A 276 11.77 -1.77 36.41
CA LYS A 276 12.40 -0.87 35.43
C LYS A 276 12.15 -1.34 33.99
N MET A 277 11.24 -0.66 33.29
CA MET A 277 10.83 -0.96 31.90
C MET A 277 10.88 0.28 30.98
N PRO A 278 10.92 0.09 29.64
CA PRO A 278 10.81 1.21 28.70
C PRO A 278 9.45 1.90 28.80
N ILE A 279 9.44 3.24 28.67
CA ILE A 279 8.22 4.07 28.81
C ILE A 279 7.09 3.59 27.88
N LYS A 280 7.41 3.22 26.62
CA LYS A 280 6.43 2.67 25.66
C LYS A 280 5.66 1.43 26.17
N VAL A 281 6.23 0.64 27.06
CA VAL A 281 5.57 -0.55 27.65
C VAL A 281 4.67 -0.14 28.81
N LEU A 282 5.12 0.83 29.61
CA LEU A 282 4.36 1.41 30.73
C LEU A 282 3.16 2.27 30.29
N GLN A 283 3.15 2.67 29.00
CA GLN A 283 1.98 3.29 28.36
C GLN A 283 0.94 2.25 27.93
N LYS A 284 1.37 1.10 27.40
CA LYS A 284 0.46 0.06 26.89
C LYS A 284 -0.16 -0.81 27.97
N PHE A 285 0.51 -1.01 29.10
CA PHE A 285 0.03 -1.88 30.18
C PHE A 285 0.00 -1.16 31.53
N MET A 286 -1.01 -1.49 32.34
CA MET A 286 -1.14 -1.11 33.76
C MET A 286 -1.20 -2.37 34.62
N VAL A 287 -0.73 -2.29 35.86
CA VAL A 287 -0.99 -3.31 36.89
C VAL A 287 -1.71 -2.66 38.07
N ASN A 288 -2.79 -3.28 38.54
CA ASN A 288 -3.48 -2.86 39.75
C ASN A 288 -2.63 -3.21 40.98
N SER A 289 -2.32 -2.21 41.80
CA SER A 289 -1.38 -2.33 42.91
C SER A 289 -1.89 -3.15 44.10
N GLU A 290 -3.18 -3.51 44.16
CA GLU A 290 -3.76 -4.32 45.24
C GLU A 290 -4.17 -5.72 44.76
N SER A 291 -4.71 -5.86 43.54
CA SER A 291 -5.19 -7.14 43.02
C SER A 291 -4.19 -7.94 42.20
N GLY A 292 -3.07 -7.33 41.78
CA GLY A 292 -2.10 -7.96 40.87
C GLY A 292 -2.60 -8.13 39.43
N THR A 293 -3.73 -7.50 39.09
CA THR A 293 -4.35 -7.61 37.76
C THR A 293 -3.66 -6.70 36.75
N ILE A 294 -3.11 -7.29 35.70
CA ILE A 294 -2.52 -6.58 34.56
C ILE A 294 -3.62 -6.31 33.52
N SER A 295 -3.77 -5.05 33.11
CA SER A 295 -4.72 -4.63 32.07
C SER A 295 -4.03 -3.86 30.94
N LEU A 296 -4.65 -3.89 29.76
CA LEU A 296 -4.25 -3.08 28.61
C LEU A 296 -4.72 -1.63 28.80
N GLN A 297 -3.99 -0.65 28.27
CA GLN A 297 -4.28 0.79 28.39
C GLN A 297 -4.26 1.54 27.05
N GLU A 298 -3.39 1.14 26.12
CA GLU A 298 -3.36 1.62 24.74
C GLU A 298 -3.49 0.41 23.81
N GLU A 299 -4.02 0.62 22.61
CA GLU A 299 -4.20 -0.41 21.57
C GLU A 299 -2.86 -1.10 21.20
N LEU A 300 -2.94 -2.34 20.73
CA LEU A 300 -1.79 -3.11 20.27
C LEU A 300 -1.68 -3.07 18.74
N ASP A 301 -0.54 -3.51 18.24
CA ASP A 301 -0.09 -3.40 16.84
C ASP A 301 1.04 -4.44 16.68
N PHE A 302 0.75 -5.52 15.97
CA PHE A 302 1.61 -6.69 15.77
C PHE A 302 2.74 -6.37 14.78
N GLU A 303 2.43 -5.65 13.71
CA GLU A 303 3.34 -5.16 12.67
C GLU A 303 4.49 -4.34 13.27
N THR A 304 4.17 -3.46 14.22
CA THR A 304 5.13 -2.68 14.99
C THR A 304 5.75 -3.47 16.13
N THR A 305 5.00 -4.29 16.91
CA THR A 305 5.56 -5.02 18.07
C THR A 305 4.79 -6.29 18.43
N ARG A 306 5.25 -7.41 17.86
CA ARG A 306 4.76 -8.80 18.04
C ARG A 306 4.80 -9.38 19.46
N GLY A 307 5.31 -8.65 20.46
CA GLY A 307 5.39 -9.16 21.82
C GLY A 307 6.09 -8.24 22.83
N TYR A 308 5.72 -8.42 24.10
CA TYR A 308 6.20 -7.62 25.23
C TYR A 308 6.72 -8.52 26.34
N VAL A 309 7.70 -8.03 27.11
CA VAL A 309 8.19 -8.70 28.33
C VAL A 309 7.95 -7.76 29.50
N LEU A 310 6.93 -8.05 30.30
CA LEU A 310 6.60 -7.26 31.48
C LEU A 310 7.39 -7.77 32.69
N LEU A 311 8.14 -6.90 33.35
CA LEU A 311 8.79 -7.18 34.63
C LEU A 311 7.89 -6.65 35.75
N VAL A 312 7.20 -7.55 36.45
CA VAL A 312 6.34 -7.19 37.58
C VAL A 312 7.17 -7.21 38.87
N GLU A 313 6.93 -6.25 39.74
CA GLU A 313 7.46 -6.18 41.11
C GLU A 313 6.31 -6.44 42.09
N ALA A 314 6.53 -7.35 43.04
CA ALA A 314 5.72 -7.46 44.25
C ALA A 314 6.56 -6.93 45.41
N ARG A 315 5.95 -6.08 46.25
CA ARG A 315 6.58 -5.38 47.37
C ARG A 315 5.70 -5.49 48.60
N ASP A 316 6.28 -5.96 49.70
CA ASP A 316 5.66 -6.08 51.02
C ASP A 316 5.44 -4.72 51.72
N GLY A 317 5.10 -4.74 53.01
CA GLY A 317 4.99 -3.53 53.83
C GLY A 317 6.33 -2.94 54.32
N GLY A 318 7.34 -3.77 54.59
CA GLY A 318 8.63 -3.34 55.16
C GLY A 318 9.68 -2.88 54.15
N GLY A 319 9.56 -3.27 52.88
CA GLY A 319 10.35 -2.82 51.75
C GLY A 319 11.09 -3.90 50.94
N LEU A 320 10.97 -5.20 51.23
CA LEU A 320 11.53 -6.25 50.39
C LEU A 320 10.74 -6.38 49.08
N VAL A 321 11.33 -7.08 48.12
CA VAL A 321 10.75 -7.25 46.78
C VAL A 321 11.06 -8.60 46.17
N ALA A 322 10.13 -9.06 45.33
CA ALA A 322 10.39 -10.08 44.33
C ALA A 322 9.92 -9.62 42.94
N HIS A 323 10.38 -10.35 41.92
CA HIS A 323 10.06 -10.07 40.53
C HIS A 323 9.64 -11.34 39.79
N CYS A 324 8.65 -11.22 38.91
CA CYS A 324 8.34 -12.23 37.90
C CYS A 324 8.30 -11.60 36.50
N LYS A 325 8.39 -12.45 35.47
CA LYS A 325 8.32 -12.03 34.06
C LYS A 325 7.01 -12.50 33.42
N VAL A 326 6.33 -11.61 32.73
CA VAL A 326 5.19 -11.97 31.87
C VAL A 326 5.62 -11.79 30.42
N GLU A 327 5.81 -12.89 29.70
CA GLU A 327 5.98 -12.89 28.25
C GLU A 327 4.60 -12.79 27.60
N VAL A 328 4.27 -11.63 27.04
CA VAL A 328 3.04 -11.35 26.28
C VAL A 328 3.36 -11.53 24.79
N GLU A 329 2.76 -12.53 24.17
CA GLU A 329 2.77 -12.74 22.72
C GLU A 329 1.59 -11.97 22.12
N VAL A 330 1.82 -11.14 21.11
CA VAL A 330 0.72 -10.50 20.37
C VAL A 330 0.25 -11.46 19.28
N LEU A 331 -1.06 -11.65 19.16
CA LEU A 331 -1.67 -12.47 18.11
C LEU A 331 -2.25 -11.58 17.02
N ASP A 332 -1.65 -11.76 15.84
CA ASP A 332 -2.04 -11.27 14.51
C ASP A 332 -3.56 -11.36 14.24
N VAL A 333 -4.16 -10.24 13.83
CA VAL A 333 -5.56 -10.11 13.40
C VAL A 333 -5.61 -9.43 12.03
N ASN A 334 -6.36 -10.00 11.09
CA ASN A 334 -6.45 -9.51 9.71
C ASN A 334 -7.13 -8.13 9.60
N ASP A 335 -6.37 -7.05 9.82
CA ASP A 335 -6.88 -5.67 9.84
C ASP A 335 -6.33 -4.79 8.71
N ASN A 336 -5.20 -5.17 8.09
CA ASN A 336 -4.68 -4.50 6.90
C ASN A 336 -5.23 -5.14 5.61
N PRO A 337 -5.76 -4.33 4.66
CA PRO A 337 -6.09 -4.84 3.33
C PRO A 337 -4.83 -4.92 2.44
N PRO A 338 -4.75 -5.88 1.50
CA PRO A 338 -3.63 -5.98 0.56
C PRO A 338 -3.35 -4.68 -0.22
N GLU A 339 -2.11 -4.19 -0.24
CA GLU A 339 -1.71 -3.02 -1.04
C GLU A 339 -1.26 -3.44 -2.45
N ILE A 340 -1.85 -2.85 -3.50
CA ILE A 340 -1.45 -3.06 -4.90
C ILE A 340 -0.60 -1.86 -5.38
N THR A 341 0.66 -2.12 -5.74
CA THR A 341 1.54 -1.13 -6.39
C THR A 341 1.75 -1.49 -7.87
N VAL A 342 1.37 -0.59 -8.79
CA VAL A 342 1.73 -0.71 -10.21
C VAL A 342 3.19 -0.28 -10.39
N LEU A 343 4.09 -1.23 -10.65
CA LEU A 343 5.52 -0.95 -10.85
C LEU A 343 5.82 -0.48 -12.27
N SER A 344 5.06 -0.96 -13.26
CA SER A 344 5.16 -0.57 -14.65
C SER A 344 3.87 -0.90 -15.39
N LEU A 345 3.47 -0.02 -16.30
CA LEU A 345 2.39 -0.22 -17.27
C LEU A 345 2.94 0.15 -18.64
N SER A 346 2.98 -0.82 -19.55
CA SER A 346 3.23 -0.60 -20.97
C SER A 346 1.90 -0.23 -21.62
N SER A 347 1.73 1.05 -21.95
CA SER A 347 0.59 1.57 -22.72
C SER A 347 1.08 2.76 -23.57
N PRO A 348 0.66 2.88 -24.84
CA PRO A 348 -0.13 1.89 -25.58
C PRO A 348 0.68 0.64 -25.96
N VAL A 349 -0.01 -0.42 -26.38
CA VAL A 349 0.57 -1.70 -26.85
C VAL A 349 0.15 -1.99 -28.29
N PRO A 350 1.08 -2.34 -29.21
CA PRO A 350 0.74 -2.72 -30.59
C PRO A 350 -0.20 -3.92 -30.65
N GLU A 351 -1.19 -3.89 -31.55
CA GLU A 351 -2.14 -5.00 -31.66
C GLU A 351 -1.53 -6.30 -32.21
N ASP A 352 -0.47 -6.18 -33.01
CA ASP A 352 0.34 -7.31 -33.49
C ASP A 352 1.22 -7.96 -32.39
N SER A 353 1.14 -7.47 -31.15
CA SER A 353 1.85 -8.03 -29.99
C SER A 353 1.45 -9.49 -29.74
N PRO A 354 2.42 -10.43 -29.68
CA PRO A 354 2.11 -11.85 -29.52
C PRO A 354 1.47 -12.14 -28.16
N VAL A 355 0.66 -13.21 -28.11
CA VAL A 355 0.09 -13.74 -26.86
C VAL A 355 1.19 -14.07 -25.86
N GLY A 356 1.02 -13.64 -24.61
CA GLY A 356 2.03 -13.72 -23.55
C GLY A 356 2.90 -12.46 -23.40
N THR A 357 2.65 -11.41 -24.17
CA THR A 357 3.32 -10.10 -24.02
C THR A 357 2.94 -9.48 -22.67
N VAL A 358 3.94 -9.05 -21.90
CA VAL A 358 3.73 -8.42 -20.59
C VAL A 358 3.30 -6.97 -20.79
N VAL A 359 2.09 -6.63 -20.33
CA VAL A 359 1.52 -5.28 -20.41
C VAL A 359 1.62 -4.51 -19.10
N ALA A 360 1.67 -5.19 -17.95
CA ALA A 360 1.93 -4.54 -16.66
C ALA A 360 2.72 -5.43 -15.70
N LEU A 361 3.53 -4.79 -14.85
CA LEU A 361 4.21 -5.41 -13.71
C LEU A 361 3.67 -4.80 -12.42
N LEU A 362 3.21 -5.66 -11.53
CA LEU A 362 2.57 -5.30 -10.27
C LEU A 362 3.37 -5.89 -9.11
N LYS A 363 3.40 -5.18 -7.98
CA LYS A 363 3.76 -5.72 -6.68
C LYS A 363 2.51 -5.67 -5.82
N VAL A 364 2.24 -6.73 -5.09
CA VAL A 364 1.22 -6.74 -4.05
C VAL A 364 1.90 -7.09 -2.73
N ASN A 365 1.57 -6.35 -1.69
CA ASN A 365 2.15 -6.49 -0.36
C ASN A 365 1.04 -6.47 0.68
N ASP A 366 1.21 -7.25 1.73
CA ASP A 366 0.32 -7.27 2.88
C ASP A 366 1.19 -7.10 4.13
N PRO A 367 0.83 -6.22 5.09
CA PRO A 367 1.55 -6.09 6.36
C PRO A 367 1.44 -7.35 7.23
N ASP A 368 0.27 -7.99 7.22
CA ASP A 368 -0.12 -9.06 8.13
C ASP A 368 0.72 -10.34 7.91
N SER A 369 0.62 -11.34 8.79
CA SER A 369 1.40 -12.59 8.69
C SER A 369 0.53 -13.86 8.57
N GLY A 370 1.18 -15.00 8.31
CA GLY A 370 0.50 -16.30 8.27
C GLY A 370 -0.46 -16.46 7.08
N GLU A 371 -1.73 -16.77 7.37
CA GLU A 371 -2.80 -16.77 6.34
C GLU A 371 -3.32 -15.36 6.06
N ASN A 372 -3.23 -14.43 7.01
CA ASN A 372 -3.72 -13.07 6.85
C ASN A 372 -2.91 -12.36 5.75
N GLY A 373 -1.59 -12.29 5.89
CA GLY A 373 -0.72 -11.74 4.83
C GLY A 373 -0.62 -12.55 3.52
N GLN A 374 -1.42 -13.60 3.29
CA GLN A 374 -1.32 -14.46 2.11
C GLN A 374 -2.27 -14.06 0.96
N VAL A 375 -1.83 -13.08 0.18
CA VAL A 375 -2.61 -12.51 -0.92
C VAL A 375 -2.68 -13.40 -2.18
N SER A 376 -3.87 -13.45 -2.76
CA SER A 376 -4.17 -13.92 -4.12
C SER A 376 -4.73 -12.77 -4.97
N CYS A 377 -4.39 -12.73 -6.26
CA CYS A 377 -4.84 -11.66 -7.16
C CYS A 377 -5.58 -12.21 -8.38
N GLU A 378 -6.66 -11.54 -8.75
CA GLU A 378 -7.52 -11.85 -9.90
C GLU A 378 -7.72 -10.61 -10.79
N LEU A 379 -8.12 -10.82 -12.05
CA LEU A 379 -8.53 -9.74 -12.96
C LEU A 379 -10.05 -9.76 -13.09
N SER A 380 -10.66 -8.59 -12.97
CA SER A 380 -12.09 -8.36 -13.14
C SER A 380 -12.32 -7.42 -14.33
N GLY A 381 -13.00 -7.93 -15.36
CA GLY A 381 -13.28 -7.22 -16.62
C GLY A 381 -13.26 -8.17 -17.82
N GLU A 382 -13.93 -7.78 -18.91
CA GLU A 382 -13.93 -8.52 -20.18
C GLU A 382 -12.84 -7.96 -21.10
N ALA A 383 -11.65 -8.57 -21.07
CA ALA A 383 -10.52 -8.22 -21.92
C ALA A 383 -9.66 -9.47 -22.22
N PRO A 384 -8.90 -9.50 -23.34
CA PRO A 384 -8.00 -10.59 -23.71
C PRO A 384 -6.70 -10.58 -22.88
N LEU A 385 -6.80 -10.40 -21.56
CA LEU A 385 -5.68 -10.28 -20.62
C LEU A 385 -5.75 -11.37 -19.53
N SER A 386 -4.60 -11.74 -18.98
CA SER A 386 -4.50 -12.66 -17.84
C SER A 386 -3.44 -12.21 -16.84
N ILE A 387 -3.57 -12.64 -15.58
CA ILE A 387 -2.62 -12.32 -14.50
C ILE A 387 -1.84 -13.57 -14.10
N VAL A 388 -0.51 -13.44 -14.06
CA VAL A 388 0.43 -14.52 -13.77
C VAL A 388 1.23 -14.17 -12.52
N ALA A 389 1.06 -14.96 -11.47
CA ALA A 389 1.84 -14.84 -10.24
C ALA A 389 3.33 -15.11 -10.49
N SER A 390 4.19 -14.29 -9.88
CA SER A 390 5.64 -14.47 -9.84
C SER A 390 6.11 -14.60 -8.38
N PRO A 391 7.28 -15.21 -8.11
CA PRO A 391 7.77 -15.39 -6.74
C PRO A 391 7.87 -14.07 -5.96
N GLY A 392 7.50 -14.09 -4.67
CA GLY A 392 7.63 -12.95 -3.76
C GLY A 392 6.53 -11.88 -3.86
N GLY A 393 5.31 -12.25 -4.26
CA GLY A 393 4.15 -11.32 -4.28
C GLY A 393 4.14 -10.34 -5.45
N SER A 394 4.97 -10.56 -6.47
CA SER A 394 4.91 -9.80 -7.72
C SER A 394 3.99 -10.51 -8.72
N TYR A 395 3.26 -9.75 -9.52
CA TYR A 395 2.33 -10.28 -10.54
C TYR A 395 2.62 -9.62 -11.89
N LYS A 396 2.37 -10.35 -12.98
CA LYS A 396 2.47 -9.84 -14.36
C LYS A 396 1.11 -9.91 -15.01
N VAL A 397 0.66 -8.82 -15.61
CA VAL A 397 -0.49 -8.86 -16.54
C VAL A 397 0.07 -9.09 -17.93
N VAL A 398 -0.49 -10.08 -18.64
CA VAL A 398 -0.03 -10.49 -19.97
C VAL A 398 -1.21 -10.64 -20.94
N THR A 399 -0.97 -10.47 -22.24
CA THR A 399 -1.96 -10.79 -23.29
C THR A 399 -2.30 -12.29 -23.25
N ALA A 400 -3.59 -12.61 -23.17
CA ALA A 400 -4.14 -13.97 -23.16
C ALA A 400 -4.76 -14.35 -24.51
N GLY A 401 -5.21 -13.36 -25.28
CA GLY A 401 -5.60 -13.48 -26.69
C GLY A 401 -4.77 -12.52 -27.56
N ALA A 402 -5.09 -12.48 -28.85
CA ALA A 402 -4.66 -11.39 -29.72
C ALA A 402 -5.36 -10.08 -29.31
N LEU A 403 -4.75 -8.95 -29.67
CA LEU A 403 -5.38 -7.64 -29.62
C LEU A 403 -5.88 -7.28 -31.02
N ASP A 404 -6.87 -6.39 -31.09
CA ASP A 404 -7.60 -5.98 -32.30
C ASP A 404 -8.17 -4.58 -32.00
N ARG A 405 -7.56 -3.53 -32.57
CA ARG A 405 -7.91 -2.14 -32.26
C ARG A 405 -9.19 -1.71 -32.98
N GLU A 406 -9.51 -2.30 -34.14
CA GLU A 406 -10.77 -2.13 -34.85
C GLU A 406 -11.96 -2.58 -33.99
N GLN A 407 -11.77 -3.64 -33.22
CA GLN A 407 -12.72 -4.16 -32.25
C GLN A 407 -12.70 -3.38 -30.93
N ALA A 408 -11.51 -3.08 -30.37
CA ALA A 408 -11.36 -2.38 -29.10
C ALA A 408 -10.03 -1.62 -28.98
N SER A 409 -10.08 -0.28 -29.10
CA SER A 409 -8.90 0.58 -28.93
C SER A 409 -8.44 0.80 -27.49
N GLU A 410 -9.26 0.44 -26.50
CA GLU A 410 -8.99 0.57 -25.07
C GLU A 410 -9.55 -0.65 -24.32
N HIS A 411 -8.78 -1.23 -23.42
CA HIS A 411 -9.24 -2.24 -22.46
C HIS A 411 -9.12 -1.71 -21.04
N ARG A 412 -10.19 -1.87 -20.24
CA ARG A 412 -10.22 -1.54 -18.82
C ARG A 412 -10.38 -2.80 -18.00
N VAL A 413 -9.43 -3.07 -17.10
CA VAL A 413 -9.47 -4.22 -16.18
C VAL A 413 -9.12 -3.78 -14.77
N SER A 414 -9.88 -4.25 -13.79
CA SER A 414 -9.56 -4.06 -12.38
C SER A 414 -8.76 -5.26 -11.88
N VAL A 415 -7.53 -5.02 -11.42
CA VAL A 415 -6.80 -6.00 -10.61
C VAL A 415 -7.41 -5.98 -9.21
N VAL A 416 -7.89 -7.12 -8.74
CA VAL A 416 -8.42 -7.28 -7.38
C VAL A 416 -7.45 -8.16 -6.59
N ALA A 417 -7.04 -7.70 -5.42
CA ALA A 417 -6.20 -8.45 -4.48
C ALA A 417 -7.04 -8.84 -3.26
N ARG A 418 -6.91 -10.10 -2.83
CA ARG A 418 -7.62 -10.70 -1.68
C ARG A 418 -6.68 -11.50 -0.82
N ASP A 419 -6.70 -11.24 0.48
CA ASP A 419 -6.01 -12.06 1.48
C ASP A 419 -6.66 -13.45 1.67
N ARG A 420 -6.28 -14.16 2.74
CA ARG A 420 -6.95 -15.40 3.20
C ARG A 420 -7.45 -15.28 4.65
N GLY A 421 -7.62 -14.06 5.13
CA GLY A 421 -8.13 -13.69 6.44
C GLY A 421 -9.57 -14.13 6.70
N ARG A 422 -10.03 -13.91 7.93
CA ARG A 422 -11.41 -14.18 8.36
C ARG A 422 -11.91 -13.09 9.31
N PRO A 423 -12.66 -12.07 8.81
CA PRO A 423 -13.08 -11.87 7.42
C PRO A 423 -11.90 -11.61 6.47
N ALA A 424 -12.08 -11.93 5.19
CA ALA A 424 -11.09 -11.62 4.18
C ALA A 424 -11.26 -10.18 3.67
N LEU A 425 -10.19 -9.39 3.71
CA LEU A 425 -10.11 -8.05 3.16
C LEU A 425 -9.62 -8.09 1.70
N TRP A 426 -9.75 -6.96 1.02
CA TRP A 426 -9.42 -6.84 -0.39
C TRP A 426 -9.18 -5.39 -0.80
N SER A 427 -8.45 -5.22 -1.90
CA SER A 427 -8.28 -3.95 -2.59
C SER A 427 -8.43 -4.14 -4.10
N SER A 428 -8.53 -3.03 -4.84
CA SER A 428 -8.67 -3.05 -6.30
C SER A 428 -7.95 -1.86 -6.94
N THR A 429 -7.42 -2.04 -8.14
CA THR A 429 -6.81 -0.97 -8.95
C THR A 429 -7.19 -1.14 -10.42
N GLU A 430 -7.72 -0.08 -11.04
CA GLU A 430 -8.02 -0.07 -12.48
C GLU A 430 -6.71 0.06 -13.28
N LEU A 431 -6.53 -0.80 -14.28
CA LEU A 431 -5.56 -0.67 -15.34
C LEU A 431 -6.30 -0.32 -16.63
N VAL A 432 -5.89 0.79 -17.25
CA VAL A 432 -6.34 1.20 -18.58
C VAL A 432 -5.22 0.89 -19.57
N LEU A 433 -5.51 0.06 -20.56
CA LEU A 433 -4.57 -0.33 -21.61
C LEU A 433 -5.07 0.21 -22.95
N GLU A 434 -4.33 1.15 -23.52
CA GLU A 434 -4.56 1.64 -24.87
C GLU A 434 -3.92 0.69 -25.90
N VAL A 435 -4.60 0.41 -27.01
CA VAL A 435 -4.07 -0.40 -28.10
C VAL A 435 -3.58 0.53 -29.21
N SER A 436 -2.31 0.43 -29.62
CA SER A 436 -1.74 1.24 -30.70
C SER A 436 -1.86 0.57 -32.05
N ASP A 437 -2.34 1.37 -33.00
CA ASP A 437 -2.62 1.08 -34.40
C ASP A 437 -1.42 0.53 -35.19
N VAL A 438 -1.63 -0.59 -35.89
CA VAL A 438 -0.70 -1.22 -36.85
C VAL A 438 -1.36 -1.22 -38.25
N ASN A 439 -0.58 -1.11 -39.32
CA ASN A 439 -1.12 -1.07 -40.70
C ASN A 439 -1.51 -2.48 -41.20
N ASP A 440 -2.59 -2.98 -40.61
CA ASP A 440 -3.05 -4.38 -40.60
C ASP A 440 -4.26 -4.62 -41.51
N ASN A 441 -5.10 -3.61 -41.76
CA ASN A 441 -6.13 -3.64 -42.79
C ASN A 441 -5.57 -3.09 -44.12
N ALA A 442 -6.43 -2.72 -45.08
CA ALA A 442 -6.02 -2.12 -46.35
C ALA A 442 -7.25 -1.45 -46.99
N PRO A 443 -7.10 -0.43 -47.86
CA PRO A 443 -8.25 0.33 -48.33
C PRO A 443 -9.21 -0.53 -49.15
N VAL A 444 -10.43 -0.77 -48.67
CA VAL A 444 -11.46 -1.56 -49.35
C VAL A 444 -12.40 -0.63 -50.13
N PHE A 445 -12.52 -0.81 -51.45
CA PHE A 445 -13.51 -0.10 -52.26
C PHE A 445 -14.94 -0.58 -51.97
N GLU A 446 -15.90 0.35 -52.02
CA GLU A 446 -17.33 0.03 -51.87
C GLU A 446 -17.86 -0.85 -53.03
N GLU A 447 -17.27 -0.75 -54.23
CA GLU A 447 -17.51 -1.67 -55.35
C GLU A 447 -16.17 -2.10 -55.99
N ALA A 448 -16.04 -3.38 -56.34
CA ALA A 448 -14.85 -3.89 -57.04
C ALA A 448 -14.75 -3.39 -58.50
N ALA A 449 -15.89 -3.07 -59.12
CA ALA A 449 -15.95 -2.48 -60.46
C ALA A 449 -17.13 -1.53 -60.60
N TYR A 450 -16.85 -0.26 -60.88
CA TYR A 450 -17.84 0.81 -61.07
C TYR A 450 -18.17 0.97 -62.56
N SER A 451 -19.41 1.38 -62.88
CA SER A 451 -19.82 1.77 -64.23
C SER A 451 -20.25 3.23 -64.27
N ALA A 452 -19.62 4.02 -65.14
CA ALA A 452 -19.91 5.43 -65.36
C ALA A 452 -20.48 5.63 -66.77
N TYR A 453 -21.41 6.58 -66.92
CA TYR A 453 -22.03 6.94 -68.20
C TYR A 453 -21.86 8.44 -68.41
N VAL A 454 -21.14 8.83 -69.45
CA VAL A 454 -20.77 10.23 -69.72
C VAL A 454 -21.25 10.60 -71.12
N ALA A 455 -22.13 11.60 -71.21
CA ALA A 455 -22.51 12.15 -72.50
C ALA A 455 -21.29 12.79 -73.18
N GLU A 456 -21.14 12.54 -74.48
CA GLU A 456 -20.09 13.18 -75.26
C GLU A 456 -20.31 14.69 -75.42
N ASN A 457 -19.35 15.36 -76.07
CA ASN A 457 -19.29 16.82 -76.11
C ASN A 457 -19.31 17.42 -74.68
N ASN A 458 -18.70 16.71 -73.72
CA ASN A 458 -18.60 17.14 -72.33
C ASN A 458 -17.55 18.25 -72.18
N ALA A 459 -17.76 19.14 -71.22
CA ALA A 459 -16.72 20.06 -70.79
C ALA A 459 -15.49 19.29 -70.28
N ALA A 460 -14.29 19.79 -70.59
CA ALA A 460 -13.08 19.37 -69.89
C ALA A 460 -13.20 19.75 -68.41
N GLY A 461 -12.81 18.85 -67.51
CA GLY A 461 -13.06 18.96 -66.07
C GLY A 461 -14.44 18.45 -65.63
N ALA A 462 -15.26 17.86 -66.50
CA ALA A 462 -16.51 17.21 -66.11
C ALA A 462 -16.27 15.99 -65.19
N LEU A 463 -17.11 15.83 -64.16
CA LEU A 463 -17.11 14.67 -63.27
C LEU A 463 -17.63 13.43 -64.03
N VAL A 464 -16.87 12.34 -63.99
CA VAL A 464 -17.21 11.04 -64.59
C VAL A 464 -17.92 10.16 -63.56
N VAL A 465 -17.28 9.95 -62.40
CA VAL A 465 -17.79 9.20 -61.26
C VAL A 465 -16.97 9.58 -60.02
N ARG A 466 -17.47 9.26 -58.82
CA ARG A 466 -16.64 9.20 -57.61
C ARG A 466 -16.54 7.76 -57.16
N VAL A 467 -15.33 7.21 -57.07
CA VAL A 467 -15.08 5.95 -56.37
C VAL A 467 -14.81 6.24 -54.90
N GLN A 468 -15.12 5.29 -54.02
CA GLN A 468 -14.86 5.41 -52.60
C GLN A 468 -14.27 4.11 -52.06
N ALA A 469 -13.15 4.26 -51.35
CA ALA A 469 -12.56 3.22 -50.52
C ALA A 469 -12.47 3.70 -49.07
N ARG A 470 -12.47 2.74 -48.14
CA ARG A 470 -12.40 2.95 -46.70
C ARG A 470 -11.32 2.03 -46.16
N ASP A 471 -10.54 2.54 -45.22
CA ASP A 471 -9.68 1.70 -44.40
C ASP A 471 -10.21 1.67 -42.97
N ALA A 472 -9.82 0.66 -42.21
CA ALA A 472 -10.27 0.46 -40.82
C ALA A 472 -9.26 1.04 -39.82
N ASP A 473 -7.97 0.98 -40.15
CA ASP A 473 -6.84 1.51 -39.40
C ASP A 473 -6.97 3.03 -39.11
N ALA A 474 -6.16 3.58 -38.21
CA ALA A 474 -6.28 4.94 -37.71
C ALA A 474 -5.28 5.94 -38.35
N GLY A 475 -5.59 7.23 -38.23
CA GLY A 475 -4.63 8.35 -38.36
C GLY A 475 -3.94 8.54 -39.72
N ALA A 476 -2.90 7.74 -39.97
CA ALA A 476 -2.09 7.72 -41.19
C ALA A 476 -2.26 6.40 -41.96
N ASN A 477 -2.35 5.28 -41.24
CA ASN A 477 -2.70 3.97 -41.78
C ASN A 477 -4.14 4.02 -42.35
N GLY A 478 -5.08 4.62 -41.61
CA GLY A 478 -6.44 4.90 -42.11
C GLY A 478 -6.58 5.86 -43.30
N ARG A 479 -5.48 6.42 -43.83
CA ARG A 479 -5.51 7.58 -44.74
C ARG A 479 -5.46 7.22 -46.21
N VAL A 480 -6.59 6.73 -46.71
CA VAL A 480 -6.80 6.44 -48.13
C VAL A 480 -6.47 7.63 -49.04
N SER A 481 -5.63 7.37 -50.04
CA SER A 481 -5.32 8.24 -51.17
C SER A 481 -5.48 7.49 -52.50
N TYR A 482 -5.87 8.19 -53.57
CA TYR A 482 -6.28 7.58 -54.84
C TYR A 482 -5.34 7.91 -56.02
N TRP A 483 -5.00 6.91 -56.82
CA TRP A 483 -4.19 7.05 -58.04
C TRP A 483 -4.73 6.22 -59.21
N LEU A 484 -4.44 6.61 -60.45
CA LEU A 484 -4.66 5.76 -61.61
C LEU A 484 -3.49 4.76 -61.75
N ALA A 485 -3.80 3.47 -61.83
CA ALA A 485 -2.81 2.39 -61.89
C ALA A 485 -2.70 1.73 -63.30
N GLY A 486 -3.58 2.09 -64.24
CA GLY A 486 -3.60 1.58 -65.60
C GLY A 486 -4.96 1.82 -66.28
N GLY A 487 -5.10 1.41 -67.54
CA GLY A 487 -6.36 1.50 -68.27
C GLY A 487 -6.21 1.39 -69.79
N SER A 488 -7.32 1.20 -70.51
CA SER A 488 -7.36 1.37 -71.97
C SER A 488 -7.37 2.86 -72.39
N ALA A 489 -7.60 3.77 -71.44
CA ALA A 489 -7.63 5.23 -71.60
C ALA A 489 -6.31 5.91 -72.03
N GLY A 490 -5.35 5.14 -72.54
CA GLY A 490 -4.00 5.55 -72.87
C GLY A 490 -3.30 4.53 -73.78
N ALA A 491 -3.82 4.31 -74.99
CA ALA A 491 -3.05 3.67 -76.06
C ALA A 491 -1.71 4.43 -76.23
N ALA A 492 -0.60 3.70 -76.36
CA ALA A 492 0.75 4.23 -76.11
C ALA A 492 1.05 5.53 -76.89
N GLY A 493 1.19 6.65 -76.17
CA GLY A 493 1.45 7.98 -76.73
C GLY A 493 0.25 8.95 -76.68
N ALA A 494 -0.96 8.48 -76.39
CA ALA A 494 -2.14 9.34 -76.23
C ALA A 494 -2.15 10.07 -74.86
N ALA A 495 -2.68 11.30 -74.84
CA ALA A 495 -2.95 12.04 -73.60
C ALA A 495 -4.08 11.36 -72.80
N PRO A 496 -3.98 11.29 -71.45
CA PRO A 496 -4.93 10.55 -70.61
C PRO A 496 -6.35 11.11 -70.75
N LEU A 497 -7.35 10.23 -70.90
CA LEU A 497 -8.76 10.64 -70.99
C LEU A 497 -9.30 11.20 -69.67
N VAL A 498 -8.79 10.71 -68.54
CA VAL A 498 -9.28 11.01 -67.18
C VAL A 498 -8.14 11.20 -66.18
N SER A 499 -8.44 11.88 -65.08
CA SER A 499 -7.61 12.01 -63.88
C SER A 499 -8.42 11.70 -62.62
N VAL A 500 -7.82 11.16 -61.57
CA VAL A 500 -8.46 11.03 -60.24
C VAL A 500 -7.96 12.10 -59.29
N GLU A 501 -8.85 12.70 -58.50
CA GLU A 501 -8.48 13.55 -57.37
C GLU A 501 -8.08 12.69 -56.17
N ALA A 502 -6.80 12.77 -55.78
CA ALA A 502 -6.17 11.86 -54.82
C ALA A 502 -6.79 11.85 -53.41
N ARG A 503 -7.65 12.81 -53.04
CA ARG A 503 -8.32 12.86 -51.73
C ARG A 503 -9.80 12.48 -51.75
N SER A 504 -10.50 12.64 -52.88
CA SER A 504 -11.95 12.49 -52.95
C SER A 504 -12.42 11.28 -53.76
N GLY A 505 -11.51 10.62 -54.48
CA GLY A 505 -11.85 9.55 -55.42
C GLY A 505 -12.68 10.01 -56.63
N ALA A 506 -12.85 11.32 -56.84
CA ALA A 506 -13.54 11.85 -58.01
C ALA A 506 -12.68 11.71 -59.27
N LEU A 507 -13.22 11.06 -60.30
CA LEU A 507 -12.64 10.96 -61.63
C LEU A 507 -13.19 12.08 -62.51
N TYR A 508 -12.29 12.82 -63.17
CA TYR A 508 -12.61 13.94 -64.04
C TYR A 508 -12.13 13.68 -65.47
N ALA A 509 -12.96 14.00 -66.47
CA ALA A 509 -12.58 13.94 -67.87
C ALA A 509 -11.62 15.09 -68.22
N GLN A 510 -10.43 14.76 -68.74
CA GLN A 510 -9.39 15.75 -69.06
C GLN A 510 -9.62 16.47 -70.39
N ARG A 511 -10.53 15.97 -71.22
CA ARG A 511 -10.99 16.57 -72.48
C ARG A 511 -12.45 16.21 -72.72
N SER A 512 -13.05 16.76 -73.79
CA SER A 512 -14.28 16.19 -74.33
C SER A 512 -14.02 14.75 -74.77
N LEU A 513 -15.00 13.89 -74.51
CA LEU A 513 -15.16 12.59 -75.12
C LEU A 513 -15.98 12.74 -76.40
N ASP A 514 -15.89 11.72 -77.24
CA ASP A 514 -16.35 11.62 -78.63
C ASP A 514 -16.67 10.13 -78.84
N TYR A 515 -17.91 9.82 -79.22
CA TYR A 515 -18.46 8.47 -79.27
C TYR A 515 -17.95 7.71 -80.51
N GLU A 516 -17.77 8.40 -81.64
CA GLU A 516 -17.27 7.86 -82.90
C GLU A 516 -15.83 7.37 -82.77
N GLN A 517 -15.03 8.07 -81.95
CA GLN A 517 -13.66 7.70 -81.60
C GLN A 517 -13.59 6.67 -80.46
N CYS A 518 -14.41 6.78 -79.39
CA CYS A 518 -14.22 5.99 -78.18
C CYS A 518 -15.51 5.71 -77.38
N ARG A 519 -16.25 4.65 -77.74
CA ARG A 519 -17.53 4.25 -77.13
C ARG A 519 -17.44 3.72 -75.70
N GLU A 520 -16.37 2.99 -75.38
CA GLU A 520 -16.08 2.47 -74.03
C GLU A 520 -14.58 2.52 -73.76
N PHE A 521 -14.19 2.92 -72.56
CA PHE A 521 -12.85 2.69 -72.02
C PHE A 521 -12.91 2.31 -70.54
N TRP A 522 -11.80 1.76 -70.02
CA TRP A 522 -11.70 1.44 -68.59
C TRP A 522 -10.39 1.98 -68.00
N VAL A 523 -10.43 2.27 -66.69
CA VAL A 523 -9.27 2.62 -65.88
C VAL A 523 -9.26 1.85 -64.57
N ALA A 524 -8.07 1.45 -64.13
CA ALA A 524 -7.84 0.89 -62.81
C ALA A 524 -7.51 2.03 -61.84
N VAL A 525 -8.32 2.17 -60.78
CA VAL A 525 -8.09 3.15 -59.70
C VAL A 525 -7.57 2.39 -58.49
N ARG A 526 -6.37 2.73 -58.05
CA ARG A 526 -5.73 2.18 -56.85
C ARG A 526 -6.01 3.10 -55.67
N ALA A 527 -6.49 2.52 -54.57
CA ALA A 527 -6.58 3.16 -53.27
C ALA A 527 -5.44 2.63 -52.41
N GLN A 528 -4.71 3.52 -51.74
CA GLN A 528 -3.54 3.19 -50.93
C GLN A 528 -3.55 4.02 -49.64
N ASP A 529 -3.11 3.43 -48.54
CA ASP A 529 -2.97 4.10 -47.25
C ASP A 529 -1.78 5.09 -47.20
N GLY A 530 -1.56 5.69 -46.01
CA GLY A 530 -0.34 6.43 -45.67
C GLY A 530 0.61 5.66 -44.75
N GLY A 531 0.48 4.33 -44.68
CA GLY A 531 1.15 3.47 -43.71
C GLY A 531 2.58 3.06 -44.09
N ALA A 532 3.21 2.26 -43.22
CA ALA A 532 4.56 1.74 -43.42
C ALA A 532 4.69 0.32 -42.83
N PRO A 533 4.67 -0.76 -43.65
CA PRO A 533 4.58 -0.76 -45.11
C PRO A 533 3.20 -0.38 -45.63
N ALA A 534 3.16 0.47 -46.67
CA ALA A 534 1.92 0.92 -47.28
C ALA A 534 1.22 -0.20 -48.06
N ARG A 535 -0.09 -0.38 -47.84
CA ARG A 535 -0.97 -1.36 -48.47
C ARG A 535 -1.99 -0.67 -49.37
N SER A 536 -2.63 -1.47 -50.25
CA SER A 536 -3.50 -0.92 -51.29
C SER A 536 -4.39 -1.97 -51.94
N SER A 537 -5.58 -1.56 -52.38
CA SER A 537 -6.43 -2.32 -53.30
C SER A 537 -6.60 -1.60 -54.65
N THR A 538 -7.35 -2.18 -55.59
CA THR A 538 -7.63 -1.55 -56.89
C THR A 538 -9.01 -1.95 -57.39
N ALA A 539 -9.82 -0.97 -57.78
CA ALA A 539 -11.11 -1.16 -58.43
C ALA A 539 -11.04 -0.75 -59.91
N THR A 540 -11.90 -1.32 -60.75
CA THR A 540 -11.98 -0.97 -62.17
C THR A 540 -13.17 -0.06 -62.45
N VAL A 541 -12.93 1.12 -63.01
CA VAL A 541 -14.00 1.98 -63.53
C VAL A 541 -14.13 1.74 -65.03
N ARG A 542 -15.30 1.29 -65.49
CA ARG A 542 -15.68 1.31 -66.90
C ARG A 542 -16.45 2.59 -67.20
N VAL A 543 -16.11 3.25 -68.29
CA VAL A 543 -16.72 4.50 -68.73
C VAL A 543 -17.33 4.27 -70.10
N PHE A 544 -18.66 4.31 -70.15
CA PHE A 544 -19.43 4.28 -71.39
C PHE A 544 -19.68 5.72 -71.83
N VAL A 545 -19.33 6.04 -73.07
CA VAL A 545 -19.70 7.31 -73.69
C VAL A 545 -21.14 7.20 -74.19
N LEU A 546 -21.96 8.21 -73.94
CA LEU A 546 -23.33 8.30 -74.44
C LEU A 546 -23.38 9.22 -75.66
N ASP A 547 -23.68 8.57 -76.79
CA ASP A 547 -24.07 9.09 -78.10
C ASP A 547 -25.06 10.28 -78.02
N ARG A 548 -24.77 11.36 -78.75
CA ARG A 548 -25.58 12.57 -78.91
C ARG A 548 -25.60 12.99 -80.38
N ASN A 549 -26.79 13.35 -80.86
CA ASN A 549 -27.04 13.71 -82.26
C ASN A 549 -26.35 15.02 -82.69
N ASP A 550 -25.04 14.98 -82.95
CA ASP A 550 -24.22 16.13 -83.36
C ASP A 550 -23.67 16.02 -84.79
N ASN A 551 -23.54 14.80 -85.33
CA ASN A 551 -23.37 14.60 -86.76
C ASN A 551 -24.74 14.67 -87.46
N ALA A 552 -24.73 15.18 -88.70
CA ALA A 552 -25.93 15.28 -89.52
C ALA A 552 -25.87 14.25 -90.66
N PRO A 553 -27.02 13.66 -91.07
CA PRO A 553 -27.09 12.64 -92.12
C PRO A 553 -26.32 13.01 -93.39
N ARG A 554 -25.25 12.28 -93.71
CA ARG A 554 -24.44 12.53 -94.90
C ARG A 554 -24.97 11.77 -96.10
N VAL A 555 -25.56 12.49 -97.05
CA VAL A 555 -25.89 11.95 -98.39
C VAL A 555 -24.60 11.54 -99.12
N LEU A 556 -24.49 10.25 -99.43
CA LEU A 556 -23.42 9.69 -100.27
C LEU A 556 -23.81 9.71 -101.74
N TRP A 557 -25.10 9.48 -102.03
CA TRP A 557 -25.64 9.50 -103.38
C TRP A 557 -27.08 10.05 -103.40
N PRO A 558 -27.44 10.97 -104.31
CA PRO A 558 -26.57 11.63 -105.29
C PRO A 558 -25.51 12.52 -104.61
N ALA A 559 -24.31 12.59 -105.20
CA ALA A 559 -23.19 13.28 -104.58
C ALA A 559 -23.40 14.81 -104.57
N ALA A 560 -23.41 15.41 -103.38
CA ALA A 560 -23.55 16.86 -103.22
C ALA A 560 -22.41 17.61 -103.92
N GLY A 561 -22.77 18.59 -104.77
CA GLY A 561 -21.80 19.41 -105.51
C GLY A 561 -21.24 18.78 -106.79
N ALA A 562 -21.57 17.53 -107.12
CA ALA A 562 -21.38 17.02 -108.47
C ALA A 562 -22.34 17.74 -109.43
N ALA A 563 -21.92 17.96 -110.69
CA ALA A 563 -22.85 18.38 -111.74
C ALA A 563 -24.02 17.39 -111.78
N ALA A 564 -25.25 17.91 -111.72
CA ALA A 564 -26.40 17.20 -111.17
C ALA A 564 -26.52 15.74 -111.63
N ALA A 565 -26.76 14.83 -110.68
CA ALA A 565 -27.11 13.45 -111.01
C ALA A 565 -28.46 13.46 -111.72
N PHE A 566 -28.40 13.32 -113.05
CA PHE A 566 -29.56 13.31 -113.94
C PHE A 566 -29.99 11.86 -114.21
N GLU A 567 -31.10 11.45 -113.58
CA GLU A 567 -31.70 10.15 -113.85
C GLU A 567 -32.69 10.26 -115.02
N VAL A 568 -32.59 9.36 -116.00
CA VAL A 568 -33.49 9.32 -117.16
C VAL A 568 -34.63 8.34 -116.87
N VAL A 569 -35.86 8.84 -116.96
CA VAL A 569 -37.08 8.06 -116.75
C VAL A 569 -37.87 8.06 -118.06
N PRO A 570 -38.22 6.88 -118.63
CA PRO A 570 -39.02 6.83 -119.84
C PRO A 570 -40.44 7.39 -119.57
N ARG A 571 -41.05 8.05 -120.56
CA ARG A 571 -42.43 8.53 -120.45
C ARG A 571 -43.44 7.38 -120.47
N SER A 572 -43.02 6.20 -120.94
CA SER A 572 -43.67 4.91 -120.76
C SER A 572 -43.59 4.33 -119.33
N ALA A 573 -43.00 5.03 -118.36
CA ALA A 573 -42.94 4.57 -116.97
C ALA A 573 -44.31 4.56 -116.26
N GLU A 574 -44.76 3.36 -115.90
CA GLU A 574 -45.92 3.13 -115.04
C GLU A 574 -45.68 3.51 -113.56
N ALA A 575 -46.73 3.47 -112.74
CA ALA A 575 -46.67 3.77 -111.32
C ALA A 575 -45.86 2.71 -110.53
N GLY A 576 -44.83 3.15 -109.81
CA GLY A 576 -43.93 2.29 -109.03
C GLY A 576 -42.57 1.99 -109.69
N TYR A 577 -42.33 2.48 -110.91
CA TYR A 577 -41.02 2.50 -111.57
C TYR A 577 -39.95 3.10 -110.64
N LEU A 578 -38.78 2.46 -110.56
CA LEU A 578 -37.66 2.92 -109.73
C LEU A 578 -36.85 3.97 -110.49
N VAL A 579 -36.89 5.21 -109.99
CA VAL A 579 -36.20 6.36 -110.58
C VAL A 579 -34.77 6.46 -110.06
N ALA A 580 -34.61 6.33 -108.74
CA ALA A 580 -33.36 6.56 -108.03
C ALA A 580 -33.41 5.90 -106.65
N LYS A 581 -32.26 5.78 -105.96
CA LYS A 581 -32.22 5.43 -104.54
C LYS A 581 -31.27 6.35 -103.80
N VAL A 582 -31.80 7.30 -103.02
CA VAL A 582 -31.00 8.15 -102.15
C VAL A 582 -30.27 7.26 -101.14
N VAL A 583 -28.96 7.39 -101.07
CA VAL A 583 -28.11 6.69 -100.10
C VAL A 583 -27.47 7.73 -99.20
N ALA A 584 -27.74 7.63 -97.91
CA ALA A 584 -27.11 8.40 -96.88
C ALA A 584 -26.58 7.48 -95.77
N VAL A 585 -25.63 8.00 -95.00
CA VAL A 585 -25.10 7.38 -93.78
C VAL A 585 -25.07 8.43 -92.68
N ASP A 586 -25.15 7.97 -91.44
CA ASP A 586 -24.79 8.79 -90.29
C ASP A 586 -23.52 8.26 -89.62
N ALA A 587 -22.91 9.07 -88.75
CA ALA A 587 -21.74 8.69 -87.96
C ALA A 587 -22.13 8.09 -86.60
N ASP A 588 -23.20 8.63 -86.00
CA ASP A 588 -23.73 8.33 -84.67
C ASP A 588 -24.23 6.87 -84.53
N ALA A 589 -25.02 6.55 -83.50
CA ALA A 589 -25.62 5.23 -83.33
C ALA A 589 -27.12 5.25 -82.96
N GLY A 590 -27.68 4.04 -82.77
CA GLY A 590 -29.02 3.81 -82.26
C GLY A 590 -30.13 4.55 -83.02
N ARG A 591 -30.63 5.63 -82.42
CA ARG A 591 -31.66 6.50 -83.00
C ARG A 591 -31.10 7.70 -83.76
N ASN A 592 -29.90 8.13 -83.41
CA ASN A 592 -29.23 9.28 -84.00
C ASN A 592 -28.72 8.89 -85.41
N ALA A 593 -28.32 7.64 -85.61
CA ALA A 593 -28.09 7.07 -86.95
C ALA A 593 -29.33 6.42 -87.62
N TRP A 594 -30.55 6.54 -87.06
CA TRP A 594 -31.75 5.96 -87.67
C TRP A 594 -32.32 6.87 -88.74
N LEU A 595 -31.98 6.59 -90.01
CA LEU A 595 -32.37 7.45 -91.14
C LEU A 595 -33.80 7.19 -91.63
N SER A 596 -34.51 8.29 -91.88
CA SER A 596 -35.78 8.34 -92.61
C SER A 596 -35.70 9.29 -93.80
N TYR A 597 -36.54 9.04 -94.82
CA TYR A 597 -36.51 9.73 -96.11
C TYR A 597 -37.89 10.35 -96.42
N GLU A 598 -37.94 11.67 -96.58
CA GLU A 598 -39.17 12.42 -96.86
C GLU A 598 -39.06 13.21 -98.18
N LEU A 599 -40.15 13.28 -98.96
CA LEU A 599 -40.23 14.12 -100.14
C LEU A 599 -40.70 15.53 -99.75
N VAL A 600 -39.81 16.52 -99.80
CA VAL A 600 -40.10 17.89 -99.35
C VAL A 600 -40.43 18.83 -100.50
N GLN A 601 -39.82 18.63 -101.68
CA GLN A 601 -40.18 19.37 -102.90
C GLN A 601 -40.10 18.45 -104.12
N ALA A 602 -41.08 18.54 -105.02
CA ALA A 602 -40.96 18.04 -106.38
C ALA A 602 -41.54 19.08 -107.36
N SER A 603 -41.02 19.12 -108.59
CA SER A 603 -41.64 19.88 -109.70
C SER A 603 -43.09 19.45 -109.93
N GLU A 604 -43.35 18.15 -109.90
CA GLU A 604 -44.69 17.56 -109.89
C GLU A 604 -44.93 16.79 -108.57
N PRO A 605 -45.59 17.39 -107.56
CA PRO A 605 -45.77 16.79 -106.23
C PRO A 605 -46.50 15.43 -106.20
N ALA A 606 -47.32 15.14 -107.22
CA ALA A 606 -48.05 13.89 -107.35
C ALA A 606 -47.39 12.85 -108.27
N LEU A 607 -46.24 13.17 -108.89
CA LEU A 607 -45.55 12.28 -109.83
C LEU A 607 -44.56 11.33 -109.13
N PHE A 608 -43.90 11.79 -108.07
CA PHE A 608 -42.87 11.04 -107.35
C PHE A 608 -43.27 10.72 -105.91
N ARG A 609 -42.68 9.65 -105.36
CA ARG A 609 -42.74 9.28 -103.94
C ARG A 609 -41.39 8.72 -103.49
N VAL A 610 -41.06 8.91 -102.23
CA VAL A 610 -39.81 8.41 -101.62
C VAL A 610 -40.15 7.37 -100.56
N GLY A 611 -39.45 6.24 -100.55
CA GLY A 611 -39.64 5.17 -99.58
C GLY A 611 -39.03 5.52 -98.22
N LEU A 612 -39.89 5.69 -97.20
CA LEU A 612 -39.57 6.24 -95.87
C LEU A 612 -38.32 5.66 -95.19
N HIS A 613 -38.01 4.37 -95.40
CA HIS A 613 -36.83 3.69 -94.83
C HIS A 613 -35.88 3.11 -95.89
N SER A 614 -36.18 3.25 -97.19
CA SER A 614 -35.38 2.68 -98.27
C SER A 614 -34.64 3.72 -99.10
N GLY A 615 -35.03 5.00 -99.04
CA GLY A 615 -34.50 6.05 -99.91
C GLY A 615 -34.88 5.90 -101.38
N GLU A 616 -35.66 4.87 -101.75
CA GLU A 616 -36.08 4.62 -103.13
C GLU A 616 -37.05 5.69 -103.60
N VAL A 617 -36.64 6.45 -104.61
CA VAL A 617 -37.50 7.38 -105.34
C VAL A 617 -38.19 6.58 -106.45
N ARG A 618 -39.52 6.55 -106.39
CA ARG A 618 -40.35 5.84 -107.37
C ARG A 618 -41.40 6.77 -107.95
N THR A 619 -41.89 6.45 -109.14
CA THR A 619 -43.12 7.07 -109.63
C THR A 619 -44.31 6.72 -108.72
N ALA A 620 -45.18 7.70 -108.49
CA ALA A 620 -46.42 7.56 -107.72
C ALA A 620 -47.63 7.31 -108.63
N ARG A 621 -47.60 7.89 -109.84
CA ARG A 621 -48.53 7.65 -110.96
C ARG A 621 -47.74 7.38 -112.25
N ALA A 622 -48.41 6.97 -113.32
CA ALA A 622 -47.80 6.98 -114.65
C ALA A 622 -47.42 8.40 -115.09
N VAL A 623 -46.36 8.52 -115.88
CA VAL A 623 -45.94 9.79 -116.49
C VAL A 623 -46.97 10.24 -117.53
N SER A 624 -47.21 11.55 -117.62
CA SER A 624 -48.10 12.18 -118.60
C SER A 624 -47.29 12.96 -119.64
N GLU A 625 -47.82 13.07 -120.87
CA GLU A 625 -47.29 13.99 -121.89
C GLU A 625 -47.27 15.46 -121.41
N ARG A 626 -48.13 15.81 -120.44
CA ARG A 626 -48.18 17.15 -119.84
C ARG A 626 -47.11 17.40 -118.77
N ASP A 627 -46.44 16.35 -118.29
CA ASP A 627 -45.41 16.49 -117.26
C ASP A 627 -44.13 17.08 -117.89
N ALA A 628 -43.61 18.14 -117.27
CA ALA A 628 -42.43 18.87 -117.74
C ALA A 628 -41.21 17.92 -117.89
N ALA A 629 -40.45 18.08 -118.97
CA ALA A 629 -39.32 17.19 -119.30
C ALA A 629 -38.26 17.15 -118.19
N LYS A 630 -37.87 18.31 -117.66
CA LYS A 630 -37.10 18.44 -116.42
C LYS A 630 -38.00 18.37 -115.20
N GLN A 631 -37.70 17.42 -114.33
CA GLN A 631 -38.28 17.28 -113.00
C GLN A 631 -37.16 17.45 -111.95
N ARG A 632 -37.38 18.31 -110.96
CA ARG A 632 -36.49 18.44 -109.80
C ARG A 632 -37.16 17.79 -108.59
N VAL A 633 -36.45 16.88 -107.92
CA VAL A 633 -36.94 16.13 -106.76
C VAL A 633 -35.99 16.36 -105.59
N VAL A 634 -36.47 16.98 -104.52
CA VAL A 634 -35.72 17.23 -103.28
C VAL A 634 -36.26 16.32 -102.19
N ALA A 635 -35.53 15.24 -101.94
CA ALA A 635 -35.71 14.44 -100.74
C ALA A 635 -34.94 15.07 -99.58
N VAL A 636 -35.43 14.90 -98.35
CA VAL A 636 -34.69 15.20 -97.13
C VAL A 636 -34.49 13.90 -96.38
N VAL A 637 -33.24 13.63 -96.00
CA VAL A 637 -32.89 12.56 -95.07
C VAL A 637 -32.85 13.16 -93.68
N LYS A 638 -33.53 12.54 -92.73
CA LYS A 638 -33.59 12.95 -91.32
C LYS A 638 -33.21 11.80 -90.43
N ASP A 639 -32.46 12.05 -89.37
CA ASP A 639 -32.32 11.09 -88.27
C ASP A 639 -33.59 11.02 -87.40
N HIS A 640 -33.52 10.28 -86.30
CA HIS A 640 -34.55 10.21 -85.26
C HIS A 640 -33.99 10.58 -83.86
N GLY A 641 -32.93 11.38 -83.80
CA GLY A 641 -32.37 11.93 -82.56
C GLY A 641 -33.15 13.13 -82.01
N GLN A 642 -32.55 13.84 -81.05
CA GLN A 642 -33.15 15.01 -80.40
C GLN A 642 -32.07 16.06 -80.04
N PRO A 643 -32.00 17.22 -80.72
CA PRO A 643 -32.81 17.59 -81.90
C PRO A 643 -32.52 16.66 -83.08
N ALA A 644 -33.49 16.50 -83.98
CA ALA A 644 -33.26 15.75 -85.21
C ALA A 644 -32.55 16.65 -86.25
N LEU A 645 -31.44 16.17 -86.79
CA LEU A 645 -30.68 16.79 -87.87
C LEU A 645 -31.10 16.20 -89.23
N SER A 646 -30.63 16.84 -90.31
CA SER A 646 -31.06 16.47 -91.65
C SER A 646 -30.14 16.99 -92.75
N ALA A 647 -30.18 16.34 -93.91
CA ALA A 647 -29.56 16.83 -95.14
C ALA A 647 -30.50 16.67 -96.34
N THR A 648 -30.31 17.52 -97.35
CA THR A 648 -31.11 17.53 -98.57
C THR A 648 -30.41 16.79 -99.70
N ALA A 649 -31.14 15.91 -100.39
CA ALA A 649 -30.72 15.24 -101.60
C ALA A 649 -31.55 15.77 -102.77
N THR A 650 -30.93 16.57 -103.65
CA THR A 650 -31.56 17.03 -104.88
C THR A 650 -31.21 16.08 -106.02
N LEU A 651 -32.21 15.40 -106.56
CA LEU A 651 -32.16 14.64 -107.80
C LEU A 651 -32.75 15.49 -108.93
N HIS A 652 -32.10 15.45 -110.08
CA HIS A 652 -32.67 15.96 -111.32
C HIS A 652 -33.08 14.75 -112.17
N VAL A 653 -34.28 14.80 -112.74
CA VAL A 653 -34.88 13.67 -113.46
C VAL A 653 -35.35 14.18 -114.81
N VAL A 654 -35.02 13.47 -115.89
CA VAL A 654 -35.38 13.84 -117.26
C VAL A 654 -36.35 12.81 -117.84
N LEU A 655 -37.53 13.28 -118.27
CA LEU A 655 -38.61 12.45 -118.82
C LEU A 655 -38.45 12.28 -120.34
N ALA A 656 -37.77 11.22 -120.75
CA ALA A 656 -37.40 10.92 -122.15
C ALA A 656 -37.30 9.40 -122.37
N GLU A 657 -37.73 8.89 -123.53
CA GLU A 657 -37.66 7.45 -123.86
C GLU A 657 -36.22 6.95 -124.06
N SER A 658 -35.26 7.86 -124.25
CA SER A 658 -33.83 7.51 -124.30
C SER A 658 -32.92 8.63 -123.82
N LEU A 659 -31.71 8.27 -123.38
CA LEU A 659 -30.64 9.22 -123.05
C LEU A 659 -30.33 10.17 -124.23
N GLN A 660 -30.50 9.71 -125.47
CA GLN A 660 -30.25 10.50 -126.68
C GLN A 660 -31.22 11.69 -126.81
N GLU A 661 -32.45 11.53 -126.33
CA GLU A 661 -33.51 12.54 -126.29
C GLU A 661 -33.36 13.48 -125.09
N ALA A 662 -32.72 13.03 -124.01
CA ALA A 662 -32.38 13.86 -122.84
C ALA A 662 -31.23 14.85 -123.10
N LEU A 663 -30.32 14.56 -124.04
CA LEU A 663 -29.11 15.37 -124.29
C LEU A 663 -29.32 16.89 -124.47
N PRO A 664 -30.37 17.40 -125.15
CA PRO A 664 -30.61 18.84 -125.25
C PRO A 664 -30.97 19.46 -123.88
N GLU A 665 -31.87 18.82 -123.13
CA GLU A 665 -32.27 19.23 -121.78
C GLU A 665 -31.07 19.27 -120.82
N LEU A 666 -30.15 18.31 -120.95
CA LEU A 666 -28.91 18.23 -120.15
C LEU A 666 -27.89 19.34 -120.43
N SER A 667 -28.07 20.13 -121.49
CA SER A 667 -27.04 21.06 -122.01
C SER A 667 -27.19 22.54 -121.59
N ASP A 668 -28.13 22.85 -120.68
CA ASP A 668 -28.45 24.24 -120.31
C ASP A 668 -27.28 25.00 -119.66
N ARG A 669 -27.10 26.25 -120.09
CA ARG A 669 -25.85 27.02 -119.93
C ARG A 669 -25.78 27.92 -118.68
N ASP A 670 -26.76 27.84 -117.78
CA ASP A 670 -26.92 28.82 -116.70
C ASP A 670 -25.82 28.78 -115.65
N ALA A 671 -25.19 27.62 -115.41
CA ALA A 671 -24.12 27.44 -114.42
C ALA A 671 -22.83 28.23 -114.69
N VAL A 672 -22.66 28.82 -115.88
CA VAL A 672 -21.45 29.58 -116.25
C VAL A 672 -21.60 31.09 -115.94
N SER A 673 -22.83 31.60 -115.83
CA SER A 673 -23.09 33.04 -115.68
C SER A 673 -22.82 33.54 -114.26
N GLU A 674 -23.31 32.83 -113.23
CA GLU A 674 -23.11 33.24 -111.82
C GLU A 674 -21.64 33.17 -111.40
N LEU A 675 -20.91 32.11 -111.79
CA LEU A 675 -19.51 31.92 -111.41
C LEU A 675 -18.60 33.06 -111.91
N MET A 676 -18.94 33.71 -113.02
CA MET A 676 -18.20 34.88 -113.53
C MET A 676 -18.58 36.19 -112.83
N SER A 677 -19.70 36.26 -112.10
CA SER A 677 -20.03 37.40 -111.24
C SER A 677 -19.13 37.43 -110.00
N ASP A 678 -19.12 36.33 -109.23
CA ASP A 678 -18.46 36.28 -107.93
C ASP A 678 -16.94 36.36 -108.02
N VAL A 679 -16.32 35.76 -109.04
CA VAL A 679 -14.86 35.89 -109.25
C VAL A 679 -14.46 37.35 -109.50
N ASN A 680 -15.26 38.12 -110.24
CA ASN A 680 -15.00 39.55 -110.44
C ASN A 680 -15.24 40.36 -109.16
N LEU A 681 -16.29 40.05 -108.39
CA LEU A 681 -16.55 40.68 -107.09
C LEU A 681 -15.39 40.44 -106.11
N ILE A 682 -14.99 39.18 -105.94
CA ILE A 682 -13.89 38.75 -105.07
C ILE A 682 -12.57 39.41 -105.51
N LEU A 683 -12.29 39.49 -106.81
CA LEU A 683 -11.07 40.12 -107.32
C LEU A 683 -11.06 41.64 -107.07
N VAL A 684 -12.18 42.35 -107.25
CA VAL A 684 -12.31 43.78 -106.94
C VAL A 684 -12.18 44.06 -105.44
N VAL A 685 -12.83 43.24 -104.60
CA VAL A 685 -12.72 43.34 -103.12
C VAL A 685 -11.28 43.05 -102.67
N SER A 686 -10.63 42.03 -103.23
CA SER A 686 -9.22 41.71 -102.93
C SER A 686 -8.28 42.84 -103.33
N LEU A 687 -8.44 43.41 -104.54
CA LEU A 687 -7.62 44.54 -105.00
C LEU A 687 -7.80 45.77 -104.10
N SER A 688 -9.04 46.00 -103.65
CA SER A 688 -9.40 47.10 -102.75
C SER A 688 -8.78 46.92 -101.36
N ILE A 689 -8.84 45.72 -100.77
CA ILE A 689 -8.20 45.41 -99.48
C ILE A 689 -6.67 45.55 -99.57
N VAL A 690 -6.03 45.01 -100.61
CA VAL A 690 -4.57 45.13 -100.81
C VAL A 690 -4.15 46.60 -100.98
N SER A 691 -4.91 47.39 -101.75
CA SER A 691 -4.68 48.83 -101.91
C SER A 691 -4.84 49.59 -100.59
N LEU A 692 -5.87 49.26 -99.81
CA LEU A 692 -6.14 49.93 -98.53
C LEU A 692 -5.10 49.56 -97.45
N LEU A 693 -4.58 48.33 -97.45
CA LEU A 693 -3.44 47.92 -96.63
C LEU A 693 -2.13 48.62 -97.05
N PHE A 694 -1.90 48.80 -98.36
CA PHE A 694 -0.76 49.56 -98.86
C PHE A 694 -0.82 51.04 -98.46
N VAL A 695 -1.97 51.69 -98.63
CA VAL A 695 -2.19 53.08 -98.18
C VAL A 695 -2.06 53.20 -96.66
N SER A 696 -2.62 52.26 -95.90
CA SER A 696 -2.50 52.19 -94.43
C SER A 696 -1.02 52.14 -93.99
N THR A 697 -0.24 51.23 -94.56
CA THR A 697 1.19 51.07 -94.21
C THR A 697 2.04 52.28 -94.64
N VAL A 698 1.77 52.89 -95.79
CA VAL A 698 2.43 54.14 -96.20
C VAL A 698 2.11 55.28 -95.24
N ILE A 699 0.85 55.44 -94.81
CA ILE A 699 0.45 56.43 -93.79
C ILE A 699 1.16 56.15 -92.46
N PHE A 700 1.24 54.89 -92.02
CA PHE A 700 1.91 54.50 -90.78
C PHE A 700 3.41 54.84 -90.80
N VAL A 701 4.09 54.57 -91.92
CA VAL A 701 5.51 54.92 -92.11
C VAL A 701 5.72 56.43 -92.15
N PHE A 702 4.83 57.20 -92.79
CA PHE A 702 4.87 58.66 -92.76
C PHE A 702 4.66 59.20 -91.33
N PHE A 703 3.68 58.69 -90.59
CA PHE A 703 3.38 59.09 -89.22
C PHE A 703 4.56 58.85 -88.26
N PHE A 704 5.23 57.69 -88.39
CA PHE A 704 6.42 57.39 -87.61
C PHE A 704 7.62 58.25 -88.01
N LYS A 705 7.86 58.51 -89.31
CA LYS A 705 8.95 59.40 -89.73
C LYS A 705 8.74 60.86 -89.34
N PHE A 706 7.51 61.36 -89.30
CA PHE A 706 7.22 62.72 -88.82
C PHE A 706 7.30 62.86 -87.30
N ARG A 707 7.06 61.79 -86.52
CA ARG A 707 7.15 61.84 -85.05
C ARG A 707 8.57 61.82 -84.47
N GLN A 708 9.60 61.47 -85.25
CA GLN A 708 10.96 61.27 -84.72
C GLN A 708 11.86 62.53 -84.72
N SER A 709 11.31 63.74 -84.94
CA SER A 709 12.13 64.97 -85.05
C SER A 709 11.50 66.23 -84.42
N ARG A 710 11.49 66.30 -83.08
CA ARG A 710 11.81 67.50 -82.26
C ARG A 710 11.82 67.16 -80.76
N LYS A 711 12.44 68.02 -79.94
CA LYS A 711 12.76 67.81 -78.51
C LYS A 711 11.84 68.65 -77.57
N PRO A 712 11.81 68.35 -76.25
CA PRO A 712 10.83 68.89 -75.24
C PRO A 712 11.28 70.28 -74.69
N PRO A 713 10.83 70.85 -73.53
CA PRO A 713 10.06 70.33 -72.36
C PRO A 713 9.07 71.33 -71.70
N ILE A 714 8.87 71.26 -70.35
CA ILE A 714 8.27 72.23 -69.39
C ILE A 714 6.73 72.19 -69.24
N PHE A 715 6.07 72.29 -68.05
CA PHE A 715 6.34 72.00 -66.61
C PHE A 715 5.06 72.35 -65.78
N ILE A 716 5.05 72.14 -64.45
CA ILE A 716 4.21 72.83 -63.41
C ILE A 716 2.72 72.35 -63.34
N THR A 717 2.06 72.08 -62.18
CA THR A 717 2.38 72.19 -60.72
C THR A 717 1.56 71.20 -59.84
N SER A 718 1.92 71.09 -58.55
CA SER A 718 1.13 70.99 -57.29
C SER A 718 -0.37 70.63 -57.26
N ASP A 719 -0.91 69.99 -56.21
CA ASP A 719 -0.40 69.52 -54.89
C ASP A 719 -1.32 68.34 -54.40
N LYS A 720 -1.09 67.52 -53.36
CA LYS A 720 -0.34 67.65 -52.10
C LYS A 720 -0.12 66.26 -51.41
N GLU A 721 0.96 66.08 -50.63
CA GLU A 721 1.13 65.28 -49.36
C GLU A 721 0.58 63.82 -49.24
N LEU A 722 1.18 62.82 -48.52
CA LEU A 722 2.31 62.74 -47.58
C LEU A 722 2.85 61.26 -47.46
N TYR A 723 4.18 61.02 -47.50
CA TYR A 723 5.00 59.86 -47.00
C TYR A 723 4.49 58.39 -47.07
N SER A 724 5.12 57.47 -47.83
CA SER A 724 6.28 56.58 -47.49
C SER A 724 5.91 55.24 -46.80
N THR A 725 6.57 54.08 -46.95
CA THR A 725 7.96 53.72 -47.37
C THR A 725 8.05 52.44 -48.27
N LEU A 726 9.28 51.99 -48.55
CA LEU A 726 9.76 50.82 -49.32
C LEU A 726 9.06 49.48 -49.01
N GLY A 727 9.05 48.46 -49.90
CA GLY A 727 9.53 48.42 -51.30
C GLY A 727 10.16 47.06 -51.73
N SER A 728 10.26 46.83 -53.06
CA SER A 728 10.92 45.69 -53.74
C SER A 728 10.26 44.29 -53.56
N LYS A 729 10.34 43.35 -54.52
CA LYS A 729 10.91 43.33 -55.89
C LYS A 729 10.12 42.32 -56.77
N ALA A 730 10.14 42.49 -58.08
CA ALA A 730 9.38 41.64 -59.03
C ALA A 730 10.06 40.27 -59.32
N PRO A 731 9.30 39.22 -59.73
CA PRO A 731 9.81 37.93 -60.19
C PRO A 731 10.22 37.98 -61.69
N TYR A 732 10.62 36.84 -62.28
CA TYR A 732 10.15 36.38 -63.60
C TYR A 732 10.59 34.93 -63.94
N ASN A 733 9.75 34.22 -64.70
CA ASN A 733 10.07 32.94 -65.37
C ASN A 733 10.60 33.22 -66.80
N TYR A 734 11.39 32.32 -67.40
CA TYR A 734 10.95 31.45 -68.51
C TYR A 734 12.04 30.47 -69.03
N CYS A 735 11.64 29.53 -69.89
CA CYS A 735 12.47 28.48 -70.50
C CYS A 735 12.96 28.82 -71.93
N SER A 736 14.01 28.12 -72.38
CA SER A 736 14.39 27.97 -73.81
C SER A 736 15.22 26.67 -74.00
N THR A 737 14.66 25.56 -74.53
CA THR A 737 14.69 25.08 -75.94
C THR A 737 15.93 24.26 -76.35
N GLU A 738 15.65 22.98 -76.70
CA GLU A 738 16.25 22.10 -77.74
C GLU A 738 17.78 21.83 -77.82
N GLY A 739 18.14 20.57 -78.17
CA GLY A 739 19.52 20.13 -78.37
C GLY A 739 19.67 18.61 -78.66
N THR A 740 19.41 18.19 -79.89
CA THR A 740 19.48 16.80 -80.41
C THR A 740 20.89 16.17 -80.31
N PHE A 741 21.02 14.86 -79.99
CA PHE A 741 21.71 13.81 -80.79
C PHE A 741 21.76 12.42 -80.10
N LEU A 742 22.34 11.43 -80.81
CA LEU A 742 22.21 9.97 -80.59
C LEU A 742 23.32 9.31 -79.74
N PHE A 743 23.02 8.10 -79.27
CA PHE A 743 23.90 7.07 -78.69
C PHE A 743 25.30 6.95 -79.35
N PRO A 744 26.33 6.55 -78.58
CA PRO A 744 26.61 5.10 -78.42
C PRO A 744 26.87 4.64 -76.98
N ALA A 745 26.98 3.31 -76.80
CA ALA A 745 27.13 2.62 -75.53
C ALA A 745 28.51 2.82 -74.86
N ALA A 746 28.54 2.69 -73.52
CA ALA A 746 29.76 2.62 -72.72
C ALA A 746 29.94 1.21 -72.13
N THR A 747 31.10 0.59 -72.35
CA THR A 747 31.54 -0.64 -71.67
C THR A 747 32.17 -0.30 -70.33
N GLY A 748 31.70 -0.90 -69.24
CA GLY A 748 32.29 -0.79 -67.90
C GLY A 748 32.90 -2.11 -67.42
N PHE A 749 34.14 -2.09 -66.93
CA PHE A 749 34.87 -3.29 -66.49
C PHE A 749 35.84 -2.97 -65.34
N SER A 750 35.86 -3.81 -64.30
CA SER A 750 36.86 -3.88 -63.19
C SER A 750 36.99 -2.70 -62.19
N GLY A 751 37.53 -3.01 -60.99
CA GLY A 751 37.89 -2.07 -59.92
C GLY A 751 36.71 -1.66 -59.02
N ALA A 752 36.49 -2.17 -57.81
CA ALA A 752 37.36 -2.86 -56.84
C ALA A 752 38.53 -2.01 -56.32
N SER A 753 38.32 -1.34 -55.19
CA SER A 753 39.33 -0.65 -54.38
C SER A 753 39.11 -0.95 -52.89
N VAL A 754 40.21 -1.05 -52.14
CA VAL A 754 40.26 -1.54 -50.75
C VAL A 754 40.85 -0.46 -49.83
N GLU A 755 40.33 -0.43 -48.61
CA GLU A 755 40.78 0.19 -47.35
C GLU A 755 41.93 1.23 -47.29
N SER A 756 41.69 2.17 -46.37
CA SER A 756 42.66 2.80 -45.45
C SER A 756 43.51 3.99 -45.94
N GLY A 757 43.56 5.02 -45.09
CA GLY A 757 44.36 6.23 -45.28
C GLY A 757 44.00 7.28 -44.22
N LYS A 758 44.73 7.30 -43.09
CA LYS A 758 44.47 8.20 -41.95
C LYS A 758 44.82 9.66 -42.29
N CYS A 759 43.92 10.59 -41.95
CA CYS A 759 44.12 11.59 -40.89
C CYS A 759 42.78 12.23 -40.51
#